data_AF-A0A964ZIE2-F1
#
_entry.id   AF-A0A964ZIE2-F1
#
_cell.length_a   1.000
_cell.length_b   1.000
_cell.length_c   1.000
_cell.angle_alpha   90.00
_cell.angle_beta   90.00
_cell.angle_gamma   90.00
#
_symmetry.space_group_name_H-M   'P 1'
#
loop_
_entity.id
_entity.type
_entity.pdbx_description
1 polymer ?
#
loop_
_entity_poly.entity_id
_entity_poly.type
_entity_poly.pdbx_seq_one_letter_code
_entity_poly.pdbx_strand_id
1 'polypeptide(L)'
;MASIPEKNRQPKTIDLFIAVFCGWMILYALSWMWHDFSRYHAATTQHLFRDVEATIAQRQMLDQMPEMGQLDNACHAIRLAKIEVSLTYGLALNRDMSILKTKFDELKTFKLDELDSVNRAKLERRLTVLEADPALRSATAQYLARRMELQVRYDRAKEAYRQSQTTLEAETKKVHVALADAAPFGRTEANAQRAAIAESRLATLKAQSVTAQETVDRVQDEKRRFDEPLAPVEKRLAEREAERNKLTEAFDRYGKVATSAADASTSQPATTAGIAKATEGQGSRYRRPLLDFFSSSTEVREIALADWTAGERASQNASRTDRCITCHQGIDRAEFERAMLGKLADTDESKRLTVKLAAARQQIDKRTASGEKLGFSPENLPGDRQGGVGLCALLLLLSVLVASVCLGMLEQSWRVGFWTLVVGLVLSTMTTAGLAYLMPRVPQVKALALSPGQITQYCVHPRLDLFVGPNSPHPMAKFGCVVCHAGQGASTEFGGAGHSPHDASQAALWLQQYGGVTSGSSDPMLAARFTEAACLKCHHQVTDLIVKGNKSEAPRLVQGYQIAQELGCFGCHDINGTKEGRHVGPDMRLEPSPALELLSVTQREKAKSYQPGSMRKVGPSLRRLAEKTSEEWTRKWVLDPRGFRDDTKMPHFYNLATNRPEALPDNQKAFPQAEIAAISHYLITESKNSLQGADFTRQMLLRGKSGLESLQARLVQDGLDQSQMQELLDLSQRMTDLALLSNPIAARLINDLADQQRQLQQRLGDIARRLADLRSRGTPEESMKATLSERAVPAAELAEVTAALVKASVPVKIGDRLIGADGRPVTLSADEKGNDVAGRLLFTEKGCLACHAHEGTTKAMKRDGKTVVYSVPSEANFGPELSRLAEKLAPSTDRTSARLWLVQWLLNPNVHSPRTRMPITSLTPQQANDIATWLLAHKSEQPWPVNDPGQPSLNNLVDLARVYLSRASGVGSKELDQYMPAGEKLVGIPPERVATMSRDADERILASDIISETAIKWYVGKKAIGKLGCYGCHDIPGFERSAPNGVALTDWGRKAPQVLPFEDGAAYVRRTYHLTPTAPRSRDEIEARYKTLLTKKERSAGDEREFLELEKMHQLFEMESRTDLDDKGQDELKKRLAQYTAEKPYEELFLQSLEQRRREGYLHLKLAEPDSFDYNRSRAWDERLRMPQFNLARTRRAKGESDAAFKARSDKEEAEAREAVMTFVLGLEGVPIP
;
A
#
# COMPACT_ATOMS: atom_id res chain seq x y z
N MET A 1 -64.92 -26.58 22.40
CA MET A 1 -66.38 -26.43 22.57
C MET A 1 -67.23 -27.37 21.70
N ALA A 2 -66.72 -27.91 20.60
CA ALA A 2 -67.48 -28.82 19.72
C ALA A 2 -67.59 -30.29 20.22
N SER A 3 -67.12 -30.62 21.43
CA SER A 3 -67.05 -32.00 21.94
C SER A 3 -67.81 -32.24 23.26
N ILE A 4 -68.73 -31.35 23.66
CA ILE A 4 -69.51 -31.48 24.91
C ILE A 4 -70.96 -31.87 24.58
N PRO A 5 -71.52 -32.94 25.18
CA PRO A 5 -72.91 -33.36 24.96
C PRO A 5 -73.94 -32.29 25.37
N GLU A 6 -75.05 -32.22 24.62
CA GLU A 6 -76.10 -31.19 24.71
C GLU A 6 -76.76 -31.03 26.09
N LYS A 7 -76.63 -32.03 26.97
CA LYS A 7 -77.26 -32.05 28.30
C LYS A 7 -76.50 -31.28 29.40
N ASN A 8 -75.31 -30.73 29.12
CA ASN A 8 -74.47 -30.02 30.10
C ASN A 8 -74.18 -28.55 29.75
N ARG A 9 -74.99 -27.91 28.90
CA ARG A 9 -74.93 -26.46 28.66
C ARG A 9 -75.77 -25.69 29.67
N GLN A 10 -75.27 -25.56 30.90
CA GLN A 10 -75.74 -24.55 31.85
C GLN A 10 -74.82 -23.32 31.74
N PRO A 11 -75.33 -22.08 31.71
CA PRO A 11 -74.50 -20.88 31.48
C PRO A 11 -73.37 -20.76 32.52
N LYS A 12 -73.62 -21.20 33.76
CA LYS A 12 -72.65 -21.12 34.86
C LYS A 12 -71.42 -22.02 34.71
N THR A 13 -71.51 -23.15 34.00
CA THR A 13 -70.34 -24.04 33.80
C THR A 13 -69.44 -23.56 32.67
N ILE A 14 -69.98 -22.85 31.68
CA ILE A 14 -69.19 -22.22 30.61
C ILE A 14 -68.46 -20.99 31.15
N ASP A 15 -69.12 -20.16 31.96
CA ASP A 15 -68.48 -19.00 32.60
C ASP A 15 -67.37 -19.40 33.57
N LEU A 16 -67.55 -20.51 34.32
CA LEU A 16 -66.51 -21.05 35.17
C LEU A 16 -65.32 -21.60 34.36
N PHE A 17 -65.59 -22.27 33.24
CA PHE A 17 -64.52 -22.77 32.36
C PHE A 17 -63.76 -21.63 31.68
N ILE A 18 -64.44 -20.57 31.24
CA ILE A 18 -63.82 -19.37 30.67
C ILE A 18 -63.04 -18.62 31.74
N ALA A 19 -63.55 -18.48 32.96
CA ALA A 19 -62.83 -17.85 34.06
C ALA A 19 -61.57 -18.64 34.47
N VAL A 20 -61.65 -19.97 34.52
CA VAL A 20 -60.49 -20.83 34.79
C VAL A 20 -59.49 -20.81 33.63
N PHE A 21 -59.96 -20.80 32.38
CA PHE A 21 -59.10 -20.75 31.20
C PHE A 21 -58.45 -19.38 30.99
N CYS A 22 -59.17 -18.28 31.24
CA CYS A 22 -58.62 -16.93 31.27
C CYS A 22 -57.65 -16.76 32.45
N GLY A 23 -57.96 -17.33 33.62
CA GLY A 23 -57.04 -17.38 34.75
C GLY A 23 -55.76 -18.14 34.41
N TRP A 24 -55.86 -19.28 33.72
CA TRP A 24 -54.72 -20.03 33.23
C TRP A 24 -53.93 -19.31 32.14
N MET A 25 -54.60 -18.63 31.21
CA MET A 25 -53.96 -17.82 30.17
C MET A 25 -53.25 -16.59 30.76
N ILE A 26 -53.82 -15.97 31.78
CA ILE A 26 -53.20 -14.86 32.50
C ILE A 26 -52.01 -15.37 33.32
N LEU A 27 -52.13 -16.51 34.01
CA LEU A 27 -51.01 -17.14 34.71
C LEU A 27 -49.91 -17.63 33.76
N TYR A 28 -50.27 -18.11 32.57
CA TYR A 28 -49.32 -18.51 31.54
C TYR A 28 -48.64 -17.29 30.89
N ALA A 29 -49.38 -16.22 30.62
CA ALA A 29 -48.84 -14.96 30.14
C ALA A 29 -47.95 -14.29 31.20
N LEU A 30 -48.34 -14.29 32.48
CA LEU A 30 -47.51 -13.81 33.59
C LEU A 30 -46.28 -14.70 33.80
N SER A 31 -46.38 -16.01 33.59
CA SER A 31 -45.25 -16.95 33.61
C SER A 31 -44.29 -16.69 32.46
N TRP A 32 -44.79 -16.45 31.25
CA TRP A 32 -43.98 -16.07 30.09
C TRP A 32 -43.35 -14.69 30.26
N MET A 33 -44.11 -13.71 30.76
CA MET A 33 -43.62 -12.37 31.05
C MET A 33 -42.61 -12.39 32.21
N TRP A 34 -42.79 -13.28 33.19
CA TRP A 34 -41.80 -13.55 34.25
C TRP A 34 -40.58 -14.29 33.71
N HIS A 35 -40.72 -15.21 32.75
CA HIS A 35 -39.62 -15.93 32.10
C HIS A 35 -38.81 -15.02 31.16
N ASP A 36 -39.46 -14.10 30.44
CA ASP A 36 -38.81 -13.08 29.61
C ASP A 36 -38.23 -11.94 30.45
N PHE A 37 -38.94 -11.48 31.49
CA PHE A 37 -38.40 -10.52 32.45
C PHE A 37 -37.20 -11.13 33.20
N SER A 38 -37.27 -12.39 33.61
CA SER A 38 -36.13 -13.08 34.23
C SER A 38 -35.01 -13.39 33.25
N ARG A 39 -35.26 -13.64 31.95
CA ARG A 39 -34.21 -13.75 30.93
C ARG A 39 -33.55 -12.42 30.59
N TYR A 40 -34.31 -11.34 30.47
CA TYR A 40 -33.79 -10.00 30.19
C TYR A 40 -33.04 -9.44 31.40
N HIS A 41 -33.56 -9.66 32.61
CA HIS A 41 -32.89 -9.31 33.86
C HIS A 41 -31.66 -10.22 34.08
N ALA A 42 -31.73 -11.52 33.81
CA ALA A 42 -30.60 -12.45 33.91
C ALA A 42 -29.51 -12.18 32.87
N ALA A 43 -29.82 -11.82 31.63
CA ALA A 43 -28.80 -11.48 30.64
C ALA A 43 -28.06 -10.18 31.02
N THR A 44 -28.79 -9.15 31.44
CA THR A 44 -28.20 -7.85 31.81
C THR A 44 -27.45 -7.92 33.16
N THR A 45 -27.92 -8.74 34.11
CA THR A 45 -27.21 -8.98 35.38
C THR A 45 -26.08 -10.01 35.27
N GLN A 46 -26.16 -11.03 34.40
CA GLN A 46 -25.06 -11.97 34.15
C GLN A 46 -23.89 -11.27 33.44
N HIS A 47 -24.12 -10.34 32.51
CA HIS A 47 -23.04 -9.55 31.93
C HIS A 47 -22.31 -8.70 32.97
N LEU A 48 -23.04 -8.05 33.89
CA LEU A 48 -22.44 -7.30 34.99
C LEU A 48 -21.69 -8.22 35.98
N PHE A 49 -22.19 -9.43 36.21
CA PHE A 49 -21.57 -10.42 37.09
C PHE A 49 -20.30 -11.05 36.50
N ARG A 50 -20.26 -11.28 35.19
CA ARG A 50 -19.14 -11.89 34.46
C ARG A 50 -17.96 -10.93 34.30
N ASP A 51 -18.23 -9.65 34.07
CA ASP A 51 -17.23 -8.58 34.09
C ASP A 51 -16.65 -8.39 35.50
N VAL A 52 -17.49 -8.54 36.53
CA VAL A 52 -17.08 -8.49 37.93
C VAL A 52 -16.28 -9.75 38.32
N GLU A 53 -16.63 -10.95 37.87
CA GLU A 53 -15.83 -12.17 38.06
C GLU A 53 -14.45 -12.07 37.40
N ALA A 54 -14.38 -11.55 36.18
CA ALA A 54 -13.11 -11.28 35.50
C ALA A 54 -12.26 -10.26 36.29
N THR A 55 -12.89 -9.19 36.80
CA THR A 55 -12.23 -8.14 37.59
C THR A 55 -11.81 -8.63 38.98
N ILE A 56 -12.59 -9.50 39.65
CA ILE A 56 -12.26 -10.11 40.94
C ILE A 56 -11.12 -11.12 40.80
N ALA A 57 -11.11 -11.92 39.74
CA ALA A 57 -10.02 -12.84 39.43
C ALA A 57 -8.71 -12.11 39.11
N GLN A 58 -8.79 -11.01 38.37
CA GLN A 58 -7.66 -10.10 38.08
C GLN A 58 -7.13 -9.39 39.34
N ARG A 59 -7.96 -9.30 40.39
CA ARG A 59 -7.67 -8.62 41.64
C ARG A 59 -7.11 -9.54 42.72
N GLN A 60 -7.56 -10.79 42.83
CA GLN A 60 -6.88 -11.83 43.63
C GLN A 60 -5.45 -12.09 43.12
N MET A 61 -5.22 -11.89 41.82
CA MET A 61 -3.88 -11.93 41.19
C MET A 61 -2.96 -10.80 41.67
N LEU A 62 -3.50 -9.59 41.88
CA LEU A 62 -2.72 -8.41 42.29
C LEU A 62 -2.37 -8.43 43.79
N ASP A 63 -3.23 -8.97 44.65
CA ASP A 63 -2.98 -9.05 46.10
C ASP A 63 -2.09 -10.23 46.51
N GLN A 64 -1.91 -11.25 45.64
CA GLN A 64 -1.01 -12.39 45.85
C GLN A 64 0.35 -12.24 45.15
N MET A 65 0.67 -11.04 44.64
CA MET A 65 1.99 -10.74 44.09
C MET A 65 3.07 -10.93 45.15
N PRO A 66 4.10 -11.77 44.92
CA PRO A 66 5.22 -11.85 45.83
C PRO A 66 5.90 -10.48 45.92
N GLU A 67 6.38 -10.10 47.11
CA GLU A 67 7.18 -8.89 47.25
C GLU A 67 8.36 -8.96 46.27
N MET A 68 8.61 -7.89 45.51
CA MET A 68 9.68 -7.86 44.49
C MET A 68 11.02 -8.33 45.05
N GLY A 69 11.30 -8.05 46.33
CA GLY A 69 12.50 -8.55 47.01
C GLY A 69 12.59 -10.07 47.09
N GLN A 70 11.49 -10.79 47.34
CA GLN A 70 11.47 -12.26 47.39
C GLN A 70 11.68 -12.88 46.00
N LEU A 71 11.13 -12.25 44.96
CA LEU A 71 11.31 -12.68 43.58
C LEU A 71 12.73 -12.39 43.09
N ASP A 72 13.29 -11.23 43.42
CA ASP A 72 14.68 -10.86 43.13
C ASP A 72 15.65 -11.85 43.79
N ASN A 73 15.41 -12.20 45.06
CA ASN A 73 16.21 -13.18 45.79
C ASN A 73 16.17 -14.57 45.12
N ALA A 74 14.99 -15.02 44.68
CA ALA A 74 14.84 -16.27 43.93
C ALA A 74 15.54 -16.22 42.56
N CYS A 75 15.50 -15.08 41.87
CA CYS A 75 16.20 -14.84 40.60
C CYS A 75 17.72 -14.81 40.78
N HIS A 76 18.24 -14.17 41.82
CA HIS A 76 19.67 -14.18 42.18
C HIS A 76 20.14 -15.59 42.56
N ALA A 77 19.33 -16.36 43.29
CA ALA A 77 19.63 -17.78 43.60
C ALA A 77 19.75 -18.64 42.34
N ILE A 78 18.86 -18.43 41.35
CA ILE A 78 18.91 -19.12 40.06
C ILE A 78 20.16 -18.70 39.26
N ARG A 79 20.50 -17.41 39.22
CA ARG A 79 21.72 -16.92 38.55
C ARG A 79 22.98 -17.53 39.15
N LEU A 80 23.07 -17.58 40.48
CA LEU A 80 24.18 -18.25 41.18
C LEU A 80 24.26 -19.74 40.83
N ALA A 81 23.13 -20.45 40.78
CA ALA A 81 23.09 -21.86 40.39
C ALA A 81 23.51 -22.07 38.92
N LYS A 82 23.12 -21.18 37.99
CA LYS A 82 23.53 -21.23 36.58
C LYS A 82 25.04 -21.01 36.41
N ILE A 83 25.60 -20.05 37.15
CA ILE A 83 27.05 -19.82 37.17
C ILE A 83 27.78 -21.06 37.71
N GLU A 84 27.23 -21.72 38.73
CA GLU A 84 27.77 -22.98 39.26
C GLU A 84 27.79 -24.11 38.21
N VAL A 85 26.73 -24.24 37.40
CA VAL A 85 26.68 -25.21 36.29
C VAL A 85 27.79 -24.92 35.28
N SER A 86 27.93 -23.66 34.84
CA SER A 86 28.96 -23.25 33.87
C SER A 86 30.39 -23.43 34.42
N LEU A 87 30.62 -23.16 35.70
CA LEU A 87 31.91 -23.39 36.36
C LEU A 87 32.24 -24.89 36.45
N THR A 88 31.26 -25.71 36.82
CA THR A 88 31.41 -27.17 36.91
C THR A 88 31.74 -27.76 35.54
N TYR A 89 31.09 -27.28 34.49
CA TYR A 89 31.41 -27.67 33.12
C TYR A 89 32.81 -27.22 32.69
N GLY A 90 33.18 -25.96 32.95
CA GLY A 90 34.52 -25.45 32.65
C GLY A 90 35.64 -26.25 33.33
N LEU A 91 35.43 -26.64 34.58
CA LEU A 91 36.36 -27.50 35.34
C LEU A 91 36.43 -28.93 34.78
N ALA A 92 35.30 -29.51 34.37
CA ALA A 92 35.26 -30.83 33.73
C ALA A 92 35.99 -30.89 32.37
N LEU A 93 36.16 -29.73 31.72
CA LEU A 93 36.95 -29.57 30.50
C LEU A 93 38.45 -29.28 30.76
N ASN A 94 38.94 -29.45 31.99
CA ASN A 94 40.33 -29.15 32.40
C ASN A 94 40.78 -27.70 32.13
N ARG A 95 39.86 -26.72 32.20
CA ARG A 95 40.22 -25.30 32.15
C ARG A 95 40.60 -24.77 33.52
N ASP A 96 41.55 -23.83 33.56
CA ASP A 96 41.85 -23.08 34.80
C ASP A 96 40.71 -22.10 35.11
N MET A 97 39.79 -22.53 35.97
CA MET A 97 38.68 -21.72 36.48
C MET A 97 38.92 -21.27 37.93
N SER A 98 40.15 -21.39 38.44
CA SER A 98 40.47 -21.15 39.86
C SER A 98 40.07 -19.75 40.33
N ILE A 99 40.47 -18.71 39.58
CA ILE A 99 40.16 -17.31 39.87
C ILE A 99 38.65 -17.04 39.84
N LEU A 100 37.93 -17.61 38.87
CA LEU A 100 36.48 -17.43 38.75
C LEU A 100 35.72 -18.19 39.83
N LYS A 101 36.23 -19.35 40.26
CA LYS A 101 35.71 -20.11 41.38
C LYS A 101 35.85 -19.34 42.69
N THR A 102 37.02 -18.73 42.95
CA THR A 102 37.21 -17.85 44.13
C THR A 102 36.24 -16.67 44.12
N LYS A 103 36.09 -15.98 42.97
CA LYS A 103 35.12 -14.89 42.83
C LYS A 103 33.67 -15.35 43.04
N PHE A 104 33.33 -16.55 42.58
CA PHE A 104 32.01 -17.14 42.77
C PHE A 104 31.76 -17.53 44.23
N ASP A 105 32.75 -18.10 44.91
CA ASP A 105 32.65 -18.47 46.33
C ASP A 105 32.47 -17.21 47.22
N GLU A 106 33.07 -16.07 46.85
CA GLU A 106 32.78 -14.79 47.50
C GLU A 106 31.31 -14.36 47.34
N LEU A 107 30.65 -14.67 46.21
CA LEU A 107 29.23 -14.35 46.00
C LEU A 107 28.31 -15.22 46.86
N LYS A 108 28.73 -16.45 47.19
CA LYS A 108 27.96 -17.33 48.09
C LYS A 108 27.91 -16.85 49.54
N THR A 109 28.75 -15.88 49.91
CA THR A 109 28.75 -15.30 51.27
C THR A 109 27.58 -14.35 51.53
N PHE A 110 26.90 -13.88 50.47
CA PHE A 110 25.70 -13.06 50.60
C PHE A 110 24.51 -13.93 51.03
N LYS A 111 23.91 -13.61 52.18
CA LYS A 111 22.65 -14.21 52.63
C LYS A 111 21.47 -13.59 51.87
N LEU A 112 20.95 -14.32 50.88
CA LEU A 112 19.93 -13.81 49.96
C LEU A 112 18.63 -13.38 50.66
N ASP A 113 18.29 -14.02 51.77
CA ASP A 113 17.11 -13.78 52.59
C ASP A 113 17.17 -12.50 53.45
N GLU A 114 18.35 -11.90 53.64
CA GLU A 114 18.59 -10.73 54.50
C GLU A 114 19.14 -9.51 53.71
N LEU A 115 18.99 -9.49 52.37
CA LEU A 115 19.55 -8.43 51.51
C LEU A 115 18.78 -7.11 51.58
N ASP A 116 19.42 -6.06 52.11
CA ASP A 116 19.00 -4.67 51.93
C ASP A 116 19.22 -4.16 50.49
N SER A 117 18.71 -2.97 50.17
CA SER A 117 18.77 -2.40 48.82
C SER A 117 20.21 -2.13 48.31
N VAL A 118 21.14 -1.81 49.22
CA VAL A 118 22.54 -1.49 48.87
C VAL A 118 23.31 -2.77 48.57
N ASN A 119 23.17 -3.79 49.42
CA ASN A 119 23.78 -5.10 49.25
C ASN A 119 23.18 -5.85 48.05
N ARG A 120 21.89 -5.66 47.76
CA ARG A 120 21.25 -6.18 46.53
C ARG A 120 21.87 -5.59 45.27
N ALA A 121 22.03 -4.27 45.19
CA ALA A 121 22.68 -3.61 44.06
C ALA A 121 24.19 -3.96 43.95
N LYS A 122 24.85 -4.31 45.05
CA LYS A 122 26.24 -4.78 45.08
C LYS A 122 26.34 -6.21 44.53
N LEU A 123 25.46 -7.12 44.95
CA LEU A 123 25.37 -8.48 44.42
C LEU A 123 25.06 -8.48 42.92
N GLU A 124 24.08 -7.67 42.50
CA GLU A 124 23.68 -7.48 41.09
C GLU A 124 24.88 -7.11 40.20
N ARG A 125 25.65 -6.09 40.61
CA ARG A 125 26.83 -5.64 39.86
C ARG A 125 27.90 -6.73 39.76
N ARG A 126 28.16 -7.46 40.85
CA ARG A 126 29.19 -8.52 40.85
C ARG A 126 28.76 -9.75 40.04
N LEU A 127 27.47 -10.11 40.08
CA LEU A 127 26.89 -11.15 39.22
C LEU A 127 27.04 -10.79 37.75
N THR A 128 26.66 -9.57 37.37
CA THR A 128 26.76 -9.09 35.99
C THR A 128 28.21 -9.05 35.49
N VAL A 129 29.17 -8.67 36.34
CA VAL A 129 30.61 -8.71 36.00
C VAL A 129 31.09 -10.16 35.80
N LEU A 130 30.67 -11.09 36.67
CA LEU A 130 31.07 -12.49 36.56
C LEU A 130 30.45 -13.16 35.33
N GLU A 131 29.17 -12.90 35.04
CA GLU A 131 28.47 -13.34 33.83
C GLU A 131 29.01 -12.68 32.54
N ALA A 132 29.65 -11.53 32.66
CA ALA A 132 30.33 -10.84 31.57
C ALA A 132 31.73 -11.38 31.27
N ASP A 133 32.31 -12.20 32.17
CA ASP A 133 33.66 -12.71 32.00
C ASP A 133 33.77 -13.60 30.73
N PRO A 134 34.72 -13.32 29.81
CA PRO A 134 34.85 -14.05 28.57
C PRO A 134 35.07 -15.56 28.73
N ALA A 135 35.78 -15.98 29.78
CA ALA A 135 36.07 -17.39 30.02
C ALA A 135 34.81 -18.14 30.49
N LEU A 136 34.02 -17.52 31.36
CA LEU A 136 32.74 -18.07 31.81
C LEU A 136 31.71 -18.09 30.66
N ARG A 137 31.62 -17.03 29.85
CA ARG A 137 30.74 -16.98 28.67
C ARG A 137 31.11 -18.04 27.63
N SER A 138 32.41 -18.21 27.37
CA SER A 138 32.92 -19.25 26.47
C SER A 138 32.56 -20.64 26.97
N ALA A 139 32.73 -20.92 28.27
CA ALA A 139 32.34 -22.20 28.86
C ALA A 139 30.83 -22.44 28.77
N THR A 140 30.00 -21.43 29.06
CA THR A 140 28.54 -21.50 28.93
C THR A 140 28.11 -21.75 27.48
N ALA A 141 28.68 -21.03 26.52
CA ALA A 141 28.34 -21.18 25.10
C ALA A 141 28.71 -22.57 24.56
N GLN A 142 29.87 -23.08 24.95
CA GLN A 142 30.32 -24.43 24.55
C GLN A 142 29.47 -25.53 25.19
N TYR A 143 29.11 -25.37 26.45
CA TYR A 143 28.17 -26.26 27.14
C TYR A 143 26.83 -26.36 26.40
N LEU A 144 26.21 -25.20 26.12
CA LEU A 144 24.92 -25.15 25.42
C LEU A 144 25.02 -25.68 23.99
N ALA A 145 26.08 -25.32 23.26
CA ALA A 145 26.32 -25.82 21.91
C ALA A 145 26.49 -27.34 21.89
N ARG A 146 27.27 -27.91 22.83
CA ARG A 146 27.49 -29.35 22.92
C ARG A 146 26.22 -30.11 23.31
N ARG A 147 25.44 -29.57 24.25
CA ARG A 147 24.15 -30.14 24.66
C ARG A 147 23.13 -30.13 23.51
N MET A 148 23.09 -29.03 22.75
CA MET A 148 22.23 -28.89 21.57
C MET A 148 22.67 -29.80 20.42
N GLU A 149 23.97 -29.94 20.19
CA GLU A 149 24.53 -30.89 19.21
C GLU A 149 24.10 -32.34 19.52
N LEU A 150 24.26 -32.77 20.77
CA LEU A 150 23.84 -34.12 21.21
C LEU A 150 22.32 -34.31 21.09
N GLN A 151 21.52 -33.28 21.40
CA GLN A 151 20.07 -33.32 21.25
C GLN A 151 19.65 -33.44 19.77
N VAL A 152 20.24 -32.64 18.88
CA VAL A 152 19.97 -32.71 17.42
C VAL A 152 20.39 -34.06 16.86
N ARG A 153 21.52 -34.62 17.30
CA ARG A 153 21.95 -35.98 16.92
C ARG A 153 20.95 -37.04 17.38
N TYR A 154 20.44 -36.92 18.61
CA TYR A 154 19.42 -37.82 19.13
C TYR A 154 18.11 -37.73 18.35
N ASP A 155 17.61 -36.52 18.10
CA ASP A 155 16.36 -36.30 17.37
C ASP A 155 16.48 -36.76 15.92
N ARG A 156 17.62 -36.53 15.26
CA ARG A 156 17.90 -37.03 13.92
C ARG A 156 17.98 -38.56 13.88
N ALA A 157 18.61 -39.18 14.87
CA ALA A 157 18.65 -40.64 14.98
C ALA A 157 17.24 -41.21 15.20
N LYS A 158 16.44 -40.58 16.05
CA LYS A 158 15.06 -40.98 16.36
C LYS A 158 14.12 -40.82 15.17
N GLU A 159 14.30 -39.75 14.39
CA GLU A 159 13.53 -39.54 13.16
C GLU A 159 13.94 -40.52 12.06
N ALA A 160 15.24 -40.79 11.89
CA ALA A 160 15.71 -41.84 11.00
C ALA A 160 15.15 -43.21 11.39
N TYR A 161 15.08 -43.51 12.69
CA TYR A 161 14.43 -44.71 13.19
C TYR A 161 12.94 -44.75 12.87
N ARG A 162 12.18 -43.67 13.12
CA ARG A 162 10.76 -43.57 12.76
C ARG A 162 10.51 -43.78 11.27
N GLN A 163 11.30 -43.12 10.41
CA GLN A 163 11.18 -43.27 8.96
C GLN A 163 11.49 -44.70 8.51
N SER A 164 12.47 -45.36 9.14
CA SER A 164 12.77 -46.77 8.89
C SER A 164 11.60 -47.68 9.30
N GLN A 165 10.93 -47.41 10.42
CA GLN A 165 9.75 -48.14 10.87
C GLN A 165 8.56 -47.93 9.94
N THR A 166 8.26 -46.68 9.56
CA THR A 166 7.16 -46.38 8.64
C THR A 166 7.39 -47.02 7.26
N THR A 167 8.63 -47.02 6.77
CA THR A 167 8.98 -47.67 5.50
C THR A 167 8.83 -49.19 5.60
N LEU A 168 9.28 -49.79 6.71
CA LEU A 168 9.11 -51.21 6.98
C LEU A 168 7.64 -51.60 7.08
N GLU A 169 6.81 -50.82 7.78
CA GLU A 169 5.36 -51.05 7.90
C GLU A 169 4.64 -50.92 6.56
N ALA A 170 4.96 -49.89 5.78
CA ALA A 170 4.39 -49.67 4.46
C ALA A 170 4.73 -50.81 3.49
N GLU A 171 5.99 -51.24 3.44
CA GLU A 171 6.40 -52.38 2.61
C GLU A 171 5.82 -53.70 3.14
N THR A 172 5.76 -53.91 4.46
CA THR A 172 5.10 -55.09 5.04
C THR A 172 3.64 -55.17 4.61
N LYS A 173 2.93 -54.04 4.64
CA LYS A 173 1.54 -53.96 4.19
C LYS A 173 1.39 -54.25 2.70
N LYS A 174 2.30 -53.76 1.85
CA LYS A 174 2.32 -54.07 0.41
C LYS A 174 2.56 -55.56 0.14
N VAL A 175 3.52 -56.17 0.83
CA VAL A 175 3.80 -57.61 0.69
C VAL A 175 2.61 -58.44 1.17
N HIS A 176 1.97 -58.05 2.27
CA HIS A 176 0.79 -58.73 2.80
C HIS A 176 -0.40 -58.68 1.84
N VAL A 177 -0.65 -57.52 1.22
CA VAL A 177 -1.70 -57.35 0.19
C VAL A 177 -1.35 -58.16 -1.07
N ALA A 178 -0.10 -58.11 -1.55
CA ALA A 178 0.33 -58.87 -2.72
C ALA A 178 0.24 -60.40 -2.52
N LEU A 179 0.51 -60.89 -1.31
CA LEU A 179 0.34 -62.30 -0.95
C LEU A 179 -1.14 -62.70 -0.83
N ALA A 180 -2.00 -61.81 -0.34
CA ALA A 180 -3.45 -62.03 -0.25
C ALA A 180 -4.11 -62.09 -1.64
N ASP A 181 -3.72 -61.21 -2.57
CA ASP A 181 -4.24 -61.18 -3.94
C ASP A 181 -3.75 -62.38 -4.79
N ALA A 182 -2.61 -62.99 -4.44
CA ALA A 182 -2.06 -64.16 -5.12
C ALA A 182 -2.67 -65.51 -4.64
N ALA A 183 -3.45 -65.51 -3.56
CA ALA A 183 -4.05 -66.72 -2.98
C ALA A 183 -5.12 -67.43 -3.87
N PRO A 184 -5.92 -66.75 -4.72
CA PRO A 184 -6.95 -67.41 -5.53
C PRO A 184 -6.44 -68.07 -6.83
N PHE A 185 -5.26 -67.68 -7.32
CA PHE A 185 -4.68 -68.19 -8.57
C PHE A 185 -3.42 -68.99 -8.24
N GLY A 186 -3.48 -70.32 -8.41
CA GLY A 186 -2.43 -71.27 -7.99
C GLY A 186 -1.00 -70.83 -8.31
N ARG A 187 -0.07 -71.16 -7.40
CA ARG A 187 1.34 -70.74 -7.40
C ARG A 187 2.01 -70.93 -8.77
N THR A 188 2.13 -69.85 -9.54
CA THR A 188 3.02 -69.79 -10.68
C THR A 188 4.45 -69.54 -10.19
N GLU A 189 5.45 -70.07 -10.89
CA GLU A 189 6.88 -69.92 -10.55
C GLU A 189 7.30 -68.43 -10.47
N ALA A 190 6.65 -67.58 -11.27
CA ALA A 190 6.81 -66.11 -11.25
C ALA A 190 6.30 -65.45 -9.95
N ASN A 191 5.22 -65.97 -9.33
CA ASN A 191 4.70 -65.44 -8.07
C ASN A 191 5.58 -65.85 -6.88
N ALA A 192 6.16 -67.05 -6.91
CA ALA A 192 7.11 -67.52 -5.89
C ALA A 192 8.42 -66.70 -5.88
N GLN A 193 8.96 -66.37 -7.06
CA GLN A 193 10.14 -65.50 -7.17
C GLN A 193 9.88 -64.08 -6.66
N ARG A 194 8.70 -63.50 -6.95
CA ARG A 194 8.32 -62.17 -6.44
C ARG A 194 8.17 -62.16 -4.93
N ALA A 195 7.61 -63.21 -4.33
CA ALA A 195 7.52 -63.36 -2.88
C ALA A 195 8.91 -63.44 -2.23
N ALA A 196 9.84 -64.22 -2.78
CA ALA A 196 11.21 -64.35 -2.25
C ALA A 196 12.00 -63.03 -2.33
N ILE A 197 11.86 -62.26 -3.42
CA ILE A 197 12.48 -60.92 -3.56
C ILE A 197 11.88 -59.95 -2.52
N ALA A 198 10.57 -60.00 -2.31
CA ALA A 198 9.87 -59.17 -1.34
C ALA A 198 10.26 -59.49 0.11
N GLU A 199 10.40 -60.78 0.45
CA GLU A 199 10.88 -61.23 1.75
C GLU A 199 12.33 -60.82 2.02
N SER A 200 13.22 -60.94 1.02
CA SER A 200 14.61 -60.46 1.11
C SER A 200 14.69 -58.94 1.34
N ARG A 201 13.82 -58.17 0.66
CA ARG A 201 13.71 -56.72 0.86
C ARG A 201 13.20 -56.38 2.27
N LEU A 202 12.21 -57.11 2.79
CA LEU A 202 11.74 -56.95 4.17
C LEU A 202 12.83 -57.29 5.21
N ALA A 203 13.62 -58.34 4.99
CA ALA A 203 14.73 -58.69 5.86
C ALA A 203 15.79 -57.58 5.91
N THR A 204 16.09 -56.98 4.76
CA THR A 204 17.02 -55.84 4.66
C THR A 204 16.49 -54.61 5.39
N LEU A 205 15.22 -54.26 5.21
CA LEU A 205 14.59 -53.12 5.90
C LEU A 205 14.50 -53.34 7.42
N LYS A 206 14.27 -54.58 7.88
CA LYS A 206 14.32 -54.94 9.31
C LYS A 206 15.72 -54.72 9.89
N ALA A 207 16.77 -55.17 9.20
CA ALA A 207 18.16 -54.95 9.63
C ALA A 207 18.52 -53.46 9.71
N GLN A 208 18.04 -52.65 8.76
CA GLN A 208 18.21 -51.19 8.77
C GLN A 208 17.48 -50.54 9.96
N SER A 209 16.28 -50.99 10.30
CA SER A 209 15.53 -50.51 11.47
C SER A 209 16.25 -50.83 12.79
N VAL A 210 16.83 -52.03 12.94
CA VAL A 210 17.65 -52.40 14.11
C VAL A 210 18.90 -51.50 14.21
N THR A 211 19.61 -51.28 13.09
CA THR A 211 20.80 -50.41 13.06
C THR A 211 20.46 -48.96 13.44
N ALA A 212 19.30 -48.47 13.00
CA ALA A 212 18.81 -47.14 13.37
C ALA A 212 18.47 -47.06 14.87
N GLN A 213 17.88 -48.11 15.45
CA GLN A 213 17.63 -48.20 16.90
C GLN A 213 18.93 -48.20 17.72
N GLU A 214 19.93 -49.01 17.33
CA GLU A 214 21.24 -49.03 17.99
C GLU A 214 21.92 -47.64 17.96
N THR A 215 21.72 -46.88 16.89
CA THR A 215 22.22 -45.51 16.79
C THR A 215 21.51 -44.56 17.76
N VAL A 216 20.19 -44.70 17.95
CA VAL A 216 19.43 -43.95 18.97
C VAL A 216 19.96 -44.28 20.36
N ASP A 217 20.14 -45.56 20.68
CA ASP A 217 20.59 -46.02 21.99
C ASP A 217 22.01 -45.52 22.30
N ARG A 218 22.92 -45.57 21.31
CA ARG A 218 24.29 -45.04 21.44
C ARG A 218 24.31 -43.55 21.75
N VAL A 219 23.56 -42.74 20.99
CA VAL A 219 23.51 -41.28 21.20
C VAL A 219 22.83 -40.93 22.53
N GLN A 220 21.86 -41.73 22.95
CA GLN A 220 21.21 -41.59 24.26
C GLN A 220 22.20 -41.87 25.41
N ASP A 221 23.04 -42.89 25.27
CA ASP A 221 24.10 -43.21 26.23
C ASP A 221 25.19 -42.13 26.28
N GLU A 222 25.58 -41.55 25.13
CA GLU A 222 26.48 -40.40 25.07
C GLU A 222 25.91 -39.17 25.80
N LYS A 223 24.62 -38.88 25.59
CA LYS A 223 23.92 -37.81 26.30
C LYS A 223 23.90 -38.05 27.81
N ARG A 224 23.61 -39.29 28.25
CA ARG A 224 23.62 -39.65 29.68
C ARG A 224 24.98 -39.39 30.33
N ARG A 225 26.09 -39.79 29.67
CA ARG A 225 27.47 -39.56 30.16
C ARG A 225 27.85 -38.08 30.21
N PHE A 226 27.32 -37.27 29.28
CA PHE A 226 27.54 -35.83 29.26
C PHE A 226 26.83 -35.11 30.41
N ASP A 227 25.61 -35.53 30.75
CA ASP A 227 24.81 -34.92 31.82
C ASP A 227 25.23 -35.39 33.23
N GLU A 228 25.87 -36.56 33.36
CA GLU A 228 26.26 -37.19 34.63
C GLU A 228 27.04 -36.29 35.62
N PRO A 229 28.13 -35.60 35.24
CA PRO A 229 28.85 -34.72 36.16
C PRO A 229 28.09 -33.43 36.52
N LEU A 230 27.08 -33.05 35.74
CA LEU A 230 26.29 -31.83 35.93
C LEU A 230 25.01 -32.08 36.72
N ALA A 231 24.54 -33.33 36.77
CA ALA A 231 23.29 -33.73 37.41
C ALA A 231 23.11 -33.21 38.85
N PRO A 232 24.13 -33.19 39.75
CA PRO A 232 23.96 -32.66 41.11
C PRO A 232 23.70 -31.14 41.15
N VAL A 233 24.31 -30.39 40.22
CA VAL A 233 24.19 -28.92 40.15
C VAL A 233 22.91 -28.52 39.42
N GLU A 234 22.57 -29.25 38.34
CA GLU A 234 21.31 -29.09 37.64
C GLU A 234 20.11 -29.44 38.53
N LYS A 235 20.23 -30.43 39.41
CA LYS A 235 19.20 -30.73 40.41
C LYS A 235 18.97 -29.54 41.35
N ARG A 236 20.04 -28.90 41.84
CA ARG A 236 19.92 -27.69 42.67
C ARG A 236 19.31 -26.53 41.88
N LEU A 237 19.71 -26.34 40.62
CA LEU A 237 19.09 -25.36 39.74
C LEU A 237 17.58 -25.63 39.58
N ALA A 238 17.21 -26.88 39.34
CA ALA A 238 15.80 -27.29 39.22
C ALA A 238 15.03 -27.11 40.53
N GLU A 239 15.65 -27.35 41.69
CA GLU A 239 15.06 -27.07 43.00
C GLU A 239 14.83 -25.56 43.21
N ARG A 240 15.80 -24.70 42.84
CA ARG A 240 15.65 -23.23 42.90
C ARG A 240 14.62 -22.72 41.91
N GLU A 241 14.58 -23.29 40.71
CA GLU A 241 13.54 -22.99 39.73
C GLU A 241 12.16 -23.45 40.22
N ALA A 242 12.07 -24.61 40.89
CA ALA A 242 10.83 -25.08 41.51
C ALA A 242 10.40 -24.19 42.69
N GLU A 243 11.33 -23.67 43.48
CA GLU A 243 11.07 -22.70 44.55
C GLU A 243 10.50 -21.39 44.00
N ARG A 244 11.11 -20.83 42.94
CA ARG A 244 10.51 -19.71 42.19
C ARG A 244 9.15 -20.09 41.61
N ASN A 245 9.00 -21.31 41.10
CA ASN A 245 7.74 -21.75 40.50
C ASN A 245 6.61 -21.85 41.53
N LYS A 246 6.90 -22.27 42.77
CA LYS A 246 5.95 -22.25 43.91
C LYS A 246 5.51 -20.83 44.26
N LEU A 247 6.44 -19.86 44.25
CA LEU A 247 6.11 -18.44 44.40
C LEU A 247 5.18 -17.94 43.28
N THR A 248 5.15 -18.61 42.12
CA THR A 248 4.34 -18.26 40.96
C THR A 248 3.14 -19.18 40.68
N GLU A 249 2.89 -20.20 41.52
CA GLU A 249 1.93 -21.29 41.24
C GLU A 249 0.46 -20.84 41.27
N ALA A 250 0.14 -19.81 42.05
CA ALA A 250 -1.19 -19.18 42.06
C ALA A 250 -1.55 -18.56 40.69
N PHE A 251 -0.56 -18.08 39.94
CA PHE A 251 -0.72 -17.41 38.65
C PHE A 251 -0.93 -18.39 37.48
N ASP A 252 -0.30 -19.57 37.53
CA ASP A 252 -0.45 -20.63 36.51
C ASP A 252 -1.87 -21.22 36.47
N ARG A 253 -2.66 -21.09 37.55
CA ARG A 253 -4.08 -21.47 37.59
C ARG A 253 -4.99 -20.49 36.85
N TYR A 254 -4.68 -19.19 36.84
CA TYR A 254 -5.47 -18.15 36.16
C TYR A 254 -5.39 -18.26 34.64
N GLY A 255 -4.18 -18.52 34.08
CA GLY A 255 -3.99 -18.68 32.64
C GLY A 255 -4.83 -19.82 32.02
N LYS A 256 -5.17 -20.85 32.80
CA LYS A 256 -6.03 -21.96 32.37
C LYS A 256 -7.53 -21.62 32.40
N VAL A 257 -7.96 -20.72 33.29
CA VAL A 257 -9.38 -20.32 33.44
C VAL A 257 -9.75 -19.25 32.41
N ALA A 258 -8.83 -18.34 32.08
CA ALA A 258 -9.02 -17.31 31.06
C ALA A 258 -9.18 -17.91 29.64
N THR A 259 -8.39 -18.94 29.30
CA THR A 259 -8.51 -19.65 28.01
C THR A 259 -9.85 -20.36 27.83
N SER A 260 -10.41 -20.93 28.90
CA SER A 260 -11.74 -21.56 28.84
C SER A 260 -12.91 -20.58 28.70
N ALA A 261 -12.70 -19.29 28.98
CA ALA A 261 -13.71 -18.24 28.81
C ALA A 261 -13.70 -17.62 27.41
N ALA A 262 -12.53 -17.58 26.74
CA ALA A 262 -12.36 -17.03 25.39
C ALA A 262 -12.98 -17.93 24.30
N ASP A 263 -12.82 -19.26 24.42
CA ASP A 263 -13.34 -20.24 23.44
C ASP A 263 -14.89 -20.24 23.33
N ALA A 264 -15.60 -19.69 24.33
CA ALA A 264 -17.06 -19.60 24.32
C ALA A 264 -17.60 -18.30 23.68
N SER A 265 -16.73 -17.37 23.28
CA SER A 265 -17.14 -16.05 22.74
C SER A 265 -17.22 -16.01 21.20
N THR A 266 -16.81 -17.09 20.51
CA THR A 266 -16.86 -17.17 19.04
C THR A 266 -17.87 -18.22 18.55
N SER A 267 -18.92 -17.70 17.89
CA SER A 267 -19.88 -18.33 16.98
C SER A 267 -21.27 -18.80 17.48
N GLN A 268 -22.24 -18.49 16.62
CA GLN A 268 -23.61 -19.03 16.48
C GLN A 268 -23.66 -20.58 16.47
N PRO A 269 -24.83 -21.20 16.67
CA PRO A 269 -24.93 -22.57 17.16
C PRO A 269 -24.62 -23.59 16.06
N ALA A 270 -23.55 -24.35 16.25
CA ALA A 270 -23.35 -25.61 15.54
C ALA A 270 -24.03 -26.74 16.32
N THR A 271 -24.95 -27.42 15.66
CA THR A 271 -25.66 -28.61 16.12
C THR A 271 -24.70 -29.80 16.32
N THR A 272 -24.71 -30.35 17.54
CA THR A 272 -24.51 -31.76 17.96
C THR A 272 -23.52 -32.71 17.25
N ALA A 273 -22.74 -33.40 18.11
CA ALA A 273 -21.94 -34.64 17.96
C ALA A 273 -20.53 -34.49 17.35
N GLY A 274 -19.43 -34.99 17.93
CA GLY A 274 -19.22 -35.78 19.14
C GLY A 274 -17.71 -36.08 19.33
N ILE A 275 -17.31 -36.12 20.59
CA ILE A 275 -16.13 -36.73 21.23
C ILE A 275 -15.15 -37.51 20.31
N ALA A 276 -13.89 -37.07 20.27
CA ALA A 276 -12.73 -37.93 20.05
C ALA A 276 -11.47 -37.43 20.79
N LYS A 277 -11.32 -37.96 22.00
CA LYS A 277 -10.10 -38.34 22.73
C LYS A 277 -8.83 -37.46 22.63
N ALA A 278 -8.50 -36.93 23.80
CA ALA A 278 -7.14 -36.86 24.32
C ALA A 278 -6.34 -38.16 24.08
N THR A 279 -5.17 -38.04 23.44
CA THR A 279 -3.96 -38.83 23.71
C THR A 279 -2.74 -38.11 23.11
N GLU A 280 -1.85 -37.68 24.02
CA GLU A 280 -0.36 -37.64 23.93
C GLU A 280 0.34 -36.91 22.75
N GLY A 281 1.29 -36.00 22.94
CA GLY A 281 2.01 -35.64 24.16
C GLY A 281 3.00 -34.48 23.95
N GLN A 282 3.42 -33.91 25.09
CA GLN A 282 4.65 -33.12 25.31
C GLN A 282 4.88 -31.92 24.37
N GLY A 283 4.21 -30.79 24.64
CA GLY A 283 4.58 -29.51 24.02
C GLY A 283 3.98 -28.24 24.66
N SER A 284 2.84 -28.31 25.34
CA SER A 284 2.14 -27.11 25.84
C SER A 284 2.35 -26.79 27.33
N ARG A 285 3.18 -27.55 28.05
CA ARG A 285 3.62 -27.17 29.41
C ARG A 285 4.80 -26.22 29.27
N TYR A 286 4.54 -24.91 29.12
CA TYR A 286 5.35 -23.74 29.50
C TYR A 286 5.01 -22.55 28.57
N ARG A 287 3.89 -21.86 28.85
CA ARG A 287 3.73 -20.45 28.50
C ARG A 287 3.10 -19.75 29.68
N ARG A 288 3.87 -18.90 30.37
CA ARG A 288 3.47 -18.09 31.52
C ARG A 288 3.08 -16.69 31.03
N PRO A 289 1.81 -16.40 30.74
CA PRO A 289 1.45 -15.28 29.85
C PRO A 289 1.65 -13.88 30.44
N LEU A 290 1.60 -13.75 31.78
CA LEU A 290 1.62 -12.45 32.48
C LEU A 290 2.96 -12.12 33.17
N LEU A 291 3.81 -13.13 33.43
CA LEU A 291 5.20 -12.91 33.86
C LEU A 291 6.11 -12.59 32.65
N ASP A 292 5.76 -13.06 31.46
CA ASP A 292 6.35 -12.61 30.19
C ASP A 292 6.05 -11.13 29.89
N PHE A 293 5.00 -10.55 30.50
CA PHE A 293 4.57 -9.16 30.26
C PHE A 293 5.43 -8.13 31.01
N PHE A 294 6.02 -8.51 32.15
CA PHE A 294 6.87 -7.63 32.97
C PHE A 294 8.32 -8.10 33.15
N SER A 295 8.69 -9.27 32.60
CA SER A 295 10.09 -9.59 32.43
C SER A 295 10.60 -8.83 31.21
N SER A 296 11.50 -7.86 31.41
CA SER A 296 12.40 -7.51 30.32
C SER A 296 13.14 -8.79 29.97
N SER A 297 12.84 -9.40 28.82
CA SER A 297 13.63 -10.54 28.36
C SER A 297 15.02 -9.98 28.06
N THR A 298 15.94 -10.11 29.00
CA THR A 298 17.38 -9.94 28.73
C THR A 298 17.89 -10.98 27.72
N GLU A 299 17.03 -11.91 27.30
CA GLU A 299 17.19 -12.83 26.19
C GLU A 299 16.75 -12.18 24.87
N VAL A 300 17.69 -12.05 23.94
CA VAL A 300 17.45 -11.61 22.56
C VAL A 300 16.69 -12.73 21.84
N ARG A 301 15.49 -12.42 21.35
CA ARG A 301 14.67 -13.34 20.54
C ARG A 301 14.96 -13.09 19.07
N GLU A 302 15.25 -14.14 18.32
CA GLU A 302 15.60 -14.03 16.90
C GLU A 302 14.87 -15.04 16.01
N ILE A 303 14.51 -14.59 14.81
CA ILE A 303 13.95 -15.41 13.73
C ILE A 303 14.93 -15.32 12.56
N ALA A 304 15.43 -16.47 12.09
CA ALA A 304 16.27 -16.52 10.90
C ALA A 304 15.40 -16.64 9.64
N LEU A 305 15.42 -15.62 8.78
CA LEU A 305 14.71 -15.62 7.51
C LEU A 305 15.63 -16.24 6.45
N ALA A 306 15.66 -17.57 6.39
CA ALA A 306 16.54 -18.33 5.50
C ALA A 306 16.31 -18.02 4.01
N ASP A 307 15.06 -17.71 3.63
CA ASP A 307 14.67 -17.41 2.25
C ASP A 307 14.85 -15.93 1.87
N TRP A 308 15.23 -15.08 2.82
CA TRP A 308 15.38 -13.63 2.62
C TRP A 308 16.86 -13.23 2.71
N THR A 309 17.48 -12.96 1.55
CA THR A 309 18.90 -12.59 1.45
C THR A 309 19.05 -11.08 1.31
N ALA A 310 19.94 -10.49 2.11
CA ALA A 310 20.27 -9.07 2.03
C ALA A 310 21.52 -8.90 1.15
N GLY A 311 21.35 -8.64 -0.15
CA GLY A 311 22.49 -8.36 -1.03
C GLY A 311 22.11 -7.66 -2.33
N GLU A 312 22.84 -6.60 -2.68
CA GLU A 312 22.80 -5.93 -4.00
C GLU A 312 23.53 -6.74 -5.09
N ARG A 313 24.27 -7.79 -4.70
CA ARG A 313 25.03 -8.70 -5.58
C ARG A 313 24.76 -10.15 -5.22
N ALA A 314 24.65 -11.02 -6.23
CA ALA A 314 24.41 -12.46 -6.07
C ALA A 314 25.44 -13.20 -5.18
N SER A 315 26.57 -12.57 -4.84
CA SER A 315 27.64 -13.13 -4.01
C SER A 315 27.52 -12.81 -2.49
N GLN A 316 26.49 -12.07 -2.05
CA GLN A 316 26.31 -11.64 -0.65
C GLN A 316 25.05 -12.23 0.02
N ASN A 317 24.71 -13.48 -0.28
CA ASN A 317 23.55 -14.17 0.29
C ASN A 317 23.76 -14.57 1.77
N ALA A 318 23.72 -13.60 2.69
CA ALA A 318 23.52 -13.87 4.12
C ALA A 318 22.02 -13.87 4.43
N SER A 319 21.54 -14.85 5.21
CA SER A 319 20.17 -14.90 5.72
C SER A 319 19.92 -13.69 6.62
N ARG A 320 18.77 -13.02 6.45
CA ARG A 320 18.41 -11.88 7.31
C ARG A 320 17.85 -12.38 8.63
N THR A 321 18.36 -11.87 9.74
CA THR A 321 17.82 -12.12 11.08
C THR A 321 16.80 -11.06 11.44
N ASP A 322 15.72 -11.45 12.11
CA ASP A 322 14.72 -10.56 12.67
C ASP A 322 14.67 -10.71 14.20
N ARG A 323 15.00 -9.62 14.90
CA ARG A 323 15.00 -9.53 16.36
C ARG A 323 13.94 -8.58 16.89
N CYS A 324 13.01 -8.11 16.05
CA CYS A 324 12.01 -7.12 16.43
C CYS A 324 11.15 -7.59 17.61
N ILE A 325 10.90 -8.90 17.71
CA ILE A 325 10.15 -9.53 18.82
C ILE A 325 10.91 -9.58 20.16
N THR A 326 12.18 -9.16 20.19
CA THR A 326 12.90 -8.92 21.44
C THR A 326 12.28 -7.73 22.17
N CYS A 327 11.95 -6.68 21.41
CA CYS A 327 11.30 -5.48 21.93
C CYS A 327 9.78 -5.59 21.84
N HIS A 328 9.22 -5.96 20.68
CA HIS A 328 7.77 -6.03 20.43
C HIS A 328 7.13 -7.32 20.96
N GLN A 329 6.92 -7.37 22.27
CA GLN A 329 6.44 -8.55 22.96
C GLN A 329 4.91 -8.64 22.92
N GLY A 330 4.36 -9.82 22.59
CA GLY A 330 2.91 -10.03 22.54
C GLY A 330 2.24 -9.67 21.21
N ILE A 331 3.04 -9.40 20.17
CA ILE A 331 2.55 -9.04 18.84
C ILE A 331 1.67 -10.12 18.20
N ASP A 332 1.82 -11.39 18.59
CA ASP A 332 1.07 -12.56 18.14
C ASP A 332 -0.13 -12.93 19.04
N ARG A 333 -0.41 -12.14 20.09
CA ARG A 333 -1.33 -12.49 21.17
C ARG A 333 -2.56 -11.59 21.18
N ALA A 334 -3.74 -12.14 20.87
CA ALA A 334 -4.99 -11.39 20.72
C ALA A 334 -5.39 -10.56 21.97
N GLU A 335 -4.87 -10.92 23.14
CA GLU A 335 -5.20 -10.32 24.43
C GLU A 335 -4.58 -8.93 24.65
N PHE A 336 -3.65 -8.47 23.80
CA PHE A 336 -2.88 -7.23 24.00
C PHE A 336 -3.31 -6.09 23.06
N GLU A 337 -4.61 -5.91 22.86
CA GLU A 337 -5.13 -4.81 22.03
C GLU A 337 -4.71 -3.42 22.56
N ARG A 338 -4.35 -2.52 21.64
CA ARG A 338 -3.96 -1.13 21.98
C ARG A 338 -4.99 -0.42 22.85
N ALA A 339 -6.27 -0.62 22.54
CA ALA A 339 -7.37 -0.01 23.28
C ALA A 339 -7.44 -0.52 24.72
N MET A 340 -7.15 -1.80 24.95
CA MET A 340 -7.12 -2.40 26.28
C MET A 340 -5.93 -1.89 27.09
N LEU A 341 -4.73 -1.87 26.49
CA LEU A 341 -3.53 -1.32 27.13
C LEU A 341 -3.67 0.18 27.44
N GLY A 342 -4.32 0.94 26.56
CA GLY A 342 -4.64 2.35 26.78
C GLY A 342 -5.58 2.57 27.97
N LYS A 343 -6.62 1.74 28.11
CA LYS A 343 -7.54 1.80 29.26
C LYS A 343 -6.86 1.50 30.59
N LEU A 344 -5.84 0.64 30.61
CA LEU A 344 -5.04 0.36 31.81
C LEU A 344 -4.18 1.55 32.25
N ALA A 345 -3.84 2.44 31.34
CA ALA A 345 -3.07 3.66 31.60
C ALA A 345 -3.95 4.89 31.91
N ASP A 346 -5.26 4.79 31.68
CA ASP A 346 -6.20 5.91 31.86
C ASP A 346 -6.66 6.05 33.32
N THR A 347 -6.31 7.19 33.92
CA THR A 347 -6.69 7.54 35.29
C THR A 347 -8.18 7.76 35.49
N ASP A 348 -8.91 8.23 34.48
CA ASP A 348 -10.34 8.50 34.58
C ASP A 348 -11.16 7.23 34.41
N GLU A 349 -10.75 6.33 33.53
CA GLU A 349 -11.32 4.98 33.45
C GLU A 349 -11.05 4.19 34.76
N SER A 350 -9.87 4.35 35.35
CA SER A 350 -9.54 3.79 36.68
C SER A 350 -10.48 4.30 37.79
N LYS A 351 -10.80 5.60 37.80
CA LYS A 351 -11.79 6.17 38.73
C LYS A 351 -13.20 5.62 38.45
N ARG A 352 -13.59 5.53 37.19
CA ARG A 352 -14.91 5.00 36.77
C ARG A 352 -15.08 3.54 37.19
N LEU A 353 -14.04 2.72 37.02
CA LEU A 353 -14.02 1.32 37.47
C LEU A 353 -14.11 1.22 38.99
N THR A 354 -13.41 2.10 39.72
CA THR A 354 -13.50 2.17 41.18
C THR A 354 -14.94 2.44 41.64
N VAL A 355 -15.65 3.36 40.98
CA VAL A 355 -17.07 3.66 41.27
C VAL A 355 -17.98 2.48 40.95
N LYS A 356 -17.77 1.80 39.81
CA LYS A 356 -18.53 0.59 39.45
C LYS A 356 -18.31 -0.55 40.43
N LEU A 357 -17.08 -0.73 40.93
CA LEU A 357 -16.73 -1.76 41.89
C LEU A 357 -17.42 -1.53 43.24
N ALA A 358 -17.48 -0.25 43.67
CA ALA A 358 -18.22 0.15 44.86
C ALA A 358 -19.73 -0.16 44.74
N ALA A 359 -20.33 0.15 43.58
CA ALA A 359 -21.74 -0.13 43.32
C ALA A 359 -22.05 -1.63 43.25
N ALA A 360 -21.20 -2.41 42.59
CA ALA A 360 -21.34 -3.87 42.49
C ALA A 360 -21.25 -4.53 43.86
N ARG A 361 -20.32 -4.07 44.72
CA ARG A 361 -20.17 -4.56 46.10
C ARG A 361 -21.44 -4.31 46.92
N GLN A 362 -21.99 -3.10 46.86
CA GLN A 362 -23.22 -2.75 47.55
C GLN A 362 -24.41 -3.63 47.12
N GLN A 363 -24.44 -4.08 45.86
CA GLN A 363 -25.48 -4.94 45.33
C GLN A 363 -25.31 -6.40 45.75
N ILE A 364 -24.06 -6.90 45.83
CA ILE A 364 -23.74 -8.23 46.36
C ILE A 364 -24.11 -8.31 47.85
N ASP A 365 -23.71 -7.32 48.65
CA ASP A 365 -23.98 -7.29 50.08
C ASP A 365 -25.50 -7.28 50.37
N LYS A 366 -26.30 -6.57 49.55
CA LYS A 366 -27.77 -6.59 49.64
C LYS A 366 -28.37 -7.97 49.31
N ARG A 367 -27.84 -8.67 48.30
CA ARG A 367 -28.34 -9.99 47.89
C ARG A 367 -27.96 -11.09 48.87
N THR A 368 -26.74 -11.02 49.41
CA THR A 368 -26.31 -11.92 50.50
C THR A 368 -27.12 -11.68 51.77
N ALA A 369 -27.42 -10.43 52.13
CA ALA A 369 -28.29 -10.11 53.26
C ALA A 369 -29.74 -10.61 53.10
N SER A 370 -30.22 -10.78 51.85
CA SER A 370 -31.51 -11.43 51.56
C SER A 370 -31.49 -12.97 51.56
N GLY A 371 -30.35 -13.59 51.92
CA GLY A 371 -30.23 -15.05 52.06
C GLY A 371 -29.97 -15.80 50.75
N GLU A 372 -29.63 -15.10 49.67
CA GLU A 372 -29.39 -15.69 48.36
C GLU A 372 -28.00 -16.38 48.32
N LYS A 373 -27.97 -17.68 48.01
CA LYS A 373 -26.70 -18.43 47.84
C LYS A 373 -26.05 -18.09 46.51
N LEU A 374 -25.19 -17.07 46.55
CA LEU A 374 -24.29 -16.76 45.45
C LEU A 374 -23.22 -17.86 45.36
N GLY A 375 -22.96 -18.42 44.17
CA GLY A 375 -22.02 -19.52 43.95
C GLY A 375 -20.54 -19.20 44.21
N PHE A 376 -20.25 -18.07 44.88
CA PHE A 376 -18.93 -17.60 45.29
C PHE A 376 -19.07 -16.85 46.63
N SER A 377 -18.04 -16.87 47.48
CA SER A 377 -18.09 -16.20 48.79
C SER A 377 -17.77 -14.69 48.67
N PRO A 378 -18.55 -13.78 49.30
CA PRO A 378 -18.28 -12.33 49.34
C PRO A 378 -16.94 -11.94 49.98
N GLU A 379 -16.34 -12.87 50.72
CA GLU A 379 -15.02 -12.76 51.36
C GLU A 379 -13.84 -12.82 50.37
N ASN A 380 -14.10 -13.18 49.10
CA ASN A 380 -13.07 -13.28 48.04
C ASN A 380 -12.74 -11.94 47.34
N LEU A 381 -13.37 -10.84 47.74
CA LEU A 381 -13.15 -9.49 47.23
C LEU A 381 -12.01 -8.81 48.02
N PRO A 382 -11.16 -7.98 47.39
CA PRO A 382 -10.03 -7.32 48.07
C PRO A 382 -10.53 -6.33 49.14
N GLY A 383 -10.19 -6.57 50.40
CA GLY A 383 -10.57 -5.68 51.50
C GLY A 383 -10.80 -6.43 52.80
N ASP A 384 -9.71 -6.51 53.56
CA ASP A 384 -9.57 -6.94 54.95
C ASP A 384 -9.84 -8.41 55.35
N ARG A 385 -8.75 -9.03 55.83
CA ARG A 385 -8.79 -9.97 56.94
C ARG A 385 -9.49 -9.30 58.12
N GLN A 386 -10.66 -9.79 58.51
CA GLN A 386 -11.08 -9.64 59.90
C GLN A 386 -10.48 -10.77 60.73
N GLY A 387 -9.32 -10.48 61.33
CA GLY A 387 -9.00 -11.06 62.63
C GLY A 387 -10.10 -10.69 63.62
N GLY A 388 -10.50 -11.66 64.45
CA GLY A 388 -11.73 -11.62 65.23
C GLY A 388 -11.94 -10.37 66.07
N VAL A 389 -13.03 -9.65 65.80
CA VAL A 389 -13.61 -8.66 66.73
C VAL A 389 -15.08 -9.00 67.05
N GLY A 390 -15.68 -9.96 66.34
CA GLY A 390 -17.04 -10.44 66.62
C GLY A 390 -17.19 -11.07 68.01
N LEU A 391 -16.17 -11.80 68.50
CA LEU A 391 -16.24 -12.45 69.82
C LEU A 391 -16.13 -11.44 70.97
N CYS A 392 -15.29 -10.40 70.84
CA CYS A 392 -15.14 -9.37 71.87
C CYS A 392 -16.35 -8.43 71.94
N ALA A 393 -16.95 -8.06 70.80
CA ALA A 393 -18.17 -7.25 70.79
C ALA A 393 -19.38 -8.02 71.32
N LEU A 394 -19.48 -9.33 71.02
CA LEU A 394 -20.54 -10.20 71.54
C LEU A 394 -20.36 -10.46 73.05
N LEU A 395 -19.12 -10.66 73.53
CA LEU A 395 -18.81 -10.80 74.96
C LEU A 395 -19.00 -9.50 75.73
N LEU A 396 -18.72 -8.34 75.13
CA LEU A 396 -18.99 -7.03 75.73
C LEU A 396 -20.50 -6.74 75.78
N LEU A 397 -21.26 -7.04 74.73
CA LEU A 397 -22.72 -6.93 74.72
C LEU A 397 -23.36 -7.89 75.73
N LEU A 398 -22.89 -9.15 75.82
CA LEU A 398 -23.34 -10.08 76.86
C LEU A 398 -22.97 -9.60 78.26
N SER A 399 -21.77 -9.03 78.47
CA SER A 399 -21.36 -8.51 79.77
C SER A 399 -22.18 -7.29 80.21
N VAL A 400 -22.61 -6.44 79.25
CA VAL A 400 -23.49 -5.29 79.49
C VAL A 400 -24.93 -5.73 79.70
N LEU A 401 -25.41 -6.78 79.01
CA LEU A 401 -26.74 -7.33 79.20
C LEU A 401 -26.85 -8.07 80.54
N VAL A 402 -25.82 -8.83 80.92
CA VAL A 402 -25.69 -9.46 82.26
C VAL A 402 -25.56 -8.38 83.34
N ALA A 403 -24.76 -7.32 83.12
CA ALA A 403 -24.68 -6.20 84.06
C ALA A 403 -26.01 -5.42 84.18
N SER A 404 -26.76 -5.26 83.09
CA SER A 404 -28.06 -4.56 83.08
C SER A 404 -29.17 -5.38 83.73
N VAL A 405 -29.12 -6.71 83.62
CA VAL A 405 -30.01 -7.63 84.34
C VAL A 405 -29.64 -7.71 85.83
N CYS A 406 -28.36 -7.60 86.18
CA CYS A 406 -27.90 -7.53 87.57
C CYS A 406 -28.14 -6.16 88.24
N LEU A 407 -28.29 -5.07 87.48
CA LEU A 407 -28.53 -3.71 87.97
C LEU A 407 -30.02 -3.31 88.01
N GLY A 408 -30.93 -4.23 87.66
CA GLY A 408 -32.39 -4.06 87.80
C GLY A 408 -32.91 -4.12 89.25
N MET A 409 -32.05 -3.95 90.25
CA MET A 409 -32.45 -3.78 91.64
C MET A 409 -31.80 -2.54 92.24
N LEU A 410 -32.67 -1.66 92.74
CA LEU A 410 -32.46 -0.46 93.55
C LEU A 410 -32.40 0.90 92.82
N GLU A 411 -33.26 1.74 93.35
CA GLU A 411 -33.68 3.07 92.94
C GLU A 411 -32.64 4.18 93.16
N GLN A 412 -32.90 5.29 92.46
CA GLN A 412 -32.53 6.68 92.73
C GLN A 412 -31.05 7.08 92.61
N SER A 413 -30.75 7.90 91.60
CA SER A 413 -30.29 9.30 91.76
C SER A 413 -29.63 9.85 90.47
N TRP A 414 -29.62 11.18 90.35
CA TRP A 414 -29.14 12.03 89.24
C TRP A 414 -27.81 11.65 88.55
N ARG A 415 -27.01 10.75 89.14
CA ARG A 415 -25.77 10.22 88.53
C ARG A 415 -26.03 9.36 87.29
N VAL A 416 -27.23 8.77 87.16
CA VAL A 416 -27.60 7.96 86.00
C VAL A 416 -27.77 8.82 84.74
N GLY A 417 -28.31 10.04 84.87
CA GLY A 417 -28.51 10.96 83.74
C GLY A 417 -27.21 11.52 83.15
N PHE A 418 -26.22 11.81 83.98
CA PHE A 418 -24.90 12.28 83.52
C PHE A 418 -24.11 11.14 82.86
N TRP A 419 -24.15 9.93 83.42
CA TRP A 419 -23.49 8.78 82.80
C TRP A 419 -24.22 8.29 81.55
N THR A 420 -25.53 8.41 81.41
CA THR A 420 -26.22 8.11 80.14
C THR A 420 -25.93 9.14 79.05
N LEU A 421 -25.70 10.41 79.41
CA LEU A 421 -25.30 11.45 78.46
C LEU A 421 -23.83 11.33 78.05
N VAL A 422 -22.93 10.99 78.99
CA VAL A 422 -21.51 10.72 78.69
C VAL A 422 -21.35 9.40 77.93
N VAL A 423 -22.05 8.33 78.33
CA VAL A 423 -22.08 7.06 77.60
C VAL A 423 -22.76 7.26 76.25
N GLY A 424 -23.79 8.09 76.13
CA GLY A 424 -24.44 8.44 74.87
C GLY A 424 -23.56 9.29 73.94
N LEU A 425 -22.75 10.21 74.46
CA LEU A 425 -21.81 11.03 73.70
C LEU A 425 -20.57 10.22 73.28
N VAL A 426 -20.08 9.34 74.16
CA VAL A 426 -19.01 8.37 73.86
C VAL A 426 -19.53 7.31 72.87
N LEU A 427 -20.77 6.83 72.99
CA LEU A 427 -21.39 5.97 71.98
C LEU A 427 -21.59 6.74 70.68
N SER A 428 -21.98 8.01 70.69
CA SER A 428 -22.21 8.80 69.46
C SER A 428 -20.90 9.11 68.72
N THR A 429 -19.83 9.41 69.45
CA THR A 429 -18.49 9.63 68.89
C THR A 429 -17.80 8.32 68.49
N MET A 430 -17.99 7.22 69.23
CA MET A 430 -17.50 5.89 68.83
C MET A 430 -18.36 5.22 67.77
N THR A 431 -19.64 5.59 67.62
CA THR A 431 -20.47 5.15 66.48
C THR A 431 -20.22 6.00 65.25
N THR A 432 -19.89 7.30 65.34
CA THR A 432 -19.48 8.09 64.15
C THR A 432 -18.05 7.78 63.70
N ALA A 433 -17.09 7.60 64.62
CA ALA A 433 -15.75 7.11 64.30
C ALA A 433 -15.76 5.62 63.92
N GLY A 434 -16.62 4.83 64.55
CA GLY A 434 -16.88 3.43 64.20
C GLY A 434 -17.61 3.28 62.85
N LEU A 435 -18.55 4.17 62.49
CA LEU A 435 -19.17 4.19 61.17
C LEU A 435 -18.16 4.57 60.08
N ALA A 436 -17.21 5.48 60.36
CA ALA A 436 -16.12 5.78 59.43
C ALA A 436 -15.13 4.61 59.27
N TYR A 437 -15.04 3.71 60.26
CA TYR A 437 -14.24 2.47 60.22
C TYR A 437 -15.04 1.24 59.73
N LEU A 438 -16.38 1.31 59.76
CA LEU A 438 -17.34 0.32 59.25
C LEU A 438 -17.74 0.60 57.79
N MET A 439 -17.39 1.77 57.23
CA MET A 439 -17.45 1.97 55.80
C MET A 439 -16.30 1.18 55.14
N PRO A 440 -16.59 0.18 54.30
CA PRO A 440 -15.54 -0.54 53.60
C PRO A 440 -14.76 0.48 52.75
N ARG A 441 -13.46 0.63 53.02
CA ARG A 441 -12.57 1.38 52.12
C ARG A 441 -12.51 0.60 50.81
N VAL A 442 -13.26 1.06 49.80
CA VAL A 442 -13.19 0.48 48.46
C VAL A 442 -11.77 0.71 47.95
N PRO A 443 -11.01 -0.36 47.63
CA PRO A 443 -9.65 -0.19 47.10
C PRO A 443 -9.71 0.60 45.80
N GLN A 444 -8.98 1.70 45.71
CA GLN A 444 -8.90 2.47 44.47
C GLN A 444 -8.17 1.64 43.41
N VAL A 445 -8.76 1.57 42.21
CA VAL A 445 -8.05 1.07 41.02
C VAL A 445 -7.00 2.14 40.69
N LYS A 446 -5.75 1.72 40.49
CA LYS A 446 -4.65 2.61 40.10
C LYS A 446 -4.36 2.41 38.61
N ALA A 447 -4.22 3.51 37.88
CA ALA A 447 -3.72 3.48 36.50
C ALA A 447 -2.24 3.07 36.48
N LEU A 448 -1.84 2.30 35.48
CA LEU A 448 -0.45 1.96 35.21
C LEU A 448 0.22 3.13 34.46
N ALA A 449 1.41 3.53 34.88
CA ALA A 449 2.19 4.57 34.21
C ALA A 449 2.88 4.01 32.94
N LEU A 450 2.08 3.71 31.90
CA LEU A 450 2.59 3.26 30.61
C LEU A 450 2.74 4.44 29.65
N SER A 451 3.94 4.60 29.07
CA SER A 451 4.16 5.54 27.97
C SER A 451 3.52 5.04 26.66
N PRO A 452 3.21 5.92 25.70
CA PRO A 452 2.76 5.51 24.36
C PRO A 452 3.73 4.55 23.64
N GLY A 453 5.04 4.69 23.90
CA GLY A 453 6.07 3.80 23.40
C GLY A 453 5.93 2.38 23.96
N GLN A 454 5.75 2.26 25.28
CA GLN A 454 5.51 0.97 25.94
C GLN A 454 4.19 0.33 25.49
N ILE A 455 3.11 1.11 25.33
CA ILE A 455 1.85 0.60 24.78
C ILE A 455 2.09 0.00 23.38
N THR A 456 2.89 0.65 22.54
CA THR A 456 3.22 0.17 21.19
C THR A 456 4.13 -1.05 21.21
N GLN A 457 5.05 -1.11 22.17
CA GLN A 457 5.93 -2.25 22.38
C GLN A 457 5.14 -3.53 22.69
N TYR A 458 4.08 -3.42 23.49
CA TYR A 458 3.30 -4.58 23.93
C TYR A 458 2.04 -4.84 23.11
N CYS A 459 1.72 -3.97 22.16
CA CYS A 459 0.49 -4.07 21.39
C CYS A 459 0.53 -5.28 20.45
N VAL A 460 -0.58 -6.01 20.41
CA VAL A 460 -0.85 -7.03 19.39
C VAL A 460 -0.89 -6.45 17.98
N HIS A 461 -0.57 -7.26 16.98
CA HIS A 461 -0.78 -6.90 15.58
C HIS A 461 -2.28 -6.66 15.28
N PRO A 462 -2.66 -5.56 14.60
CA PRO A 462 -4.08 -5.21 14.36
C PRO A 462 -4.92 -6.23 13.57
N ARG A 463 -4.26 -7.15 12.85
CA ARG A 463 -4.88 -8.16 11.98
C ARG A 463 -4.17 -9.51 12.13
N LEU A 464 -4.40 -10.19 13.26
CA LEU A 464 -3.80 -11.51 13.54
C LEU A 464 -4.29 -12.61 12.59
N ASP A 465 -5.47 -12.42 11.99
CA ASP A 465 -6.04 -13.30 10.97
C ASP A 465 -5.21 -13.29 9.68
N LEU A 466 -4.58 -12.16 9.37
CA LEU A 466 -3.84 -11.94 8.13
C LEU A 466 -2.31 -11.99 8.31
N PHE A 467 -1.81 -11.57 9.49
CA PHE A 467 -0.38 -11.45 9.78
C PHE A 467 -0.03 -11.93 11.19
N VAL A 468 1.20 -12.44 11.35
CA VAL A 468 1.85 -12.78 12.62
C VAL A 468 1.21 -13.99 13.34
N GLY A 469 -0.12 -14.08 13.36
CA GLY A 469 -0.86 -15.16 13.99
C GLY A 469 -0.50 -16.54 13.41
N PRO A 470 -0.53 -17.60 14.24
CA PRO A 470 -0.08 -18.94 13.86
C PRO A 470 -0.89 -19.57 12.73
N ASN A 471 -2.17 -19.20 12.61
CA ASN A 471 -3.07 -19.65 11.55
C ASN A 471 -3.21 -18.63 10.41
N SER A 472 -2.47 -17.52 10.46
CA SER A 472 -2.53 -16.52 9.39
C SER A 472 -1.79 -17.01 8.14
N PRO A 473 -2.10 -16.46 6.95
CA PRO A 473 -1.31 -16.69 5.75
C PRO A 473 0.15 -16.23 5.88
N HIS A 474 0.43 -15.28 6.79
CA HIS A 474 1.77 -14.74 7.07
C HIS A 474 2.21 -14.98 8.53
N PRO A 475 2.42 -16.25 8.95
CA PRO A 475 2.78 -16.54 10.32
C PRO A 475 4.16 -15.98 10.67
N MET A 476 4.29 -15.43 11.88
CA MET A 476 5.51 -14.76 12.35
C MET A 476 6.75 -15.63 12.22
N ALA A 477 6.64 -16.94 12.52
CA ALA A 477 7.73 -17.89 12.46
C ALA A 477 8.34 -18.07 11.06
N LYS A 478 7.59 -17.74 10.00
CA LYS A 478 8.05 -17.84 8.61
C LYS A 478 8.48 -16.49 8.04
N PHE A 479 7.72 -15.43 8.29
CA PHE A 479 7.91 -14.15 7.63
C PHE A 479 8.64 -13.09 8.48
N GLY A 480 8.65 -13.22 9.80
CA GLY A 480 9.13 -12.17 10.69
C GLY A 480 8.38 -10.83 10.50
N CYS A 481 8.95 -9.76 11.04
CA CYS A 481 8.48 -8.37 10.97
C CYS A 481 9.16 -7.57 9.84
N VAL A 482 10.44 -7.81 9.57
CA VAL A 482 11.28 -7.03 8.65
C VAL A 482 10.86 -7.21 7.18
N VAL A 483 10.21 -8.33 6.83
CA VAL A 483 9.67 -8.54 5.48
C VAL A 483 8.64 -7.46 5.14
N CYS A 484 7.72 -7.18 6.08
CA CYS A 484 6.64 -6.21 5.91
C CYS A 484 7.09 -4.78 6.22
N HIS A 485 7.87 -4.58 7.28
CA HIS A 485 8.22 -3.23 7.75
C HIS A 485 9.56 -2.70 7.22
N ALA A 486 10.38 -3.53 6.56
CA ALA A 486 11.79 -3.24 6.29
C ALA A 486 12.59 -2.97 7.58
N GLY A 487 13.71 -2.25 7.51
CA GLY A 487 14.53 -1.94 8.69
C GLY A 487 15.67 -2.93 8.98
N GLN A 488 16.49 -2.61 9.97
CA GLN A 488 17.61 -3.46 10.39
C GLN A 488 17.15 -4.50 11.43
N GLY A 489 16.80 -5.69 10.96
CA GLY A 489 16.32 -6.79 11.80
C GLY A 489 17.31 -7.31 12.84
N ALA A 490 18.62 -7.10 12.67
CA ALA A 490 19.61 -7.55 13.65
C ALA A 490 19.75 -6.61 14.88
N SER A 491 19.20 -5.40 14.81
CA SER A 491 19.32 -4.40 15.87
C SER A 491 18.31 -4.66 17.00
N THR A 492 18.74 -4.42 18.23
CA THR A 492 17.91 -4.47 19.44
C THR A 492 17.70 -3.08 20.06
N GLU A 493 18.13 -2.02 19.37
CA GLU A 493 17.95 -0.63 19.79
C GLU A 493 16.92 0.08 18.91
N PHE A 494 16.16 1.01 19.51
CA PHE A 494 15.10 1.77 18.84
C PHE A 494 15.60 2.49 17.58
N GLY A 495 16.70 3.24 17.68
CA GLY A 495 17.31 3.93 16.54
C GLY A 495 18.01 2.98 15.57
N GLY A 496 18.73 1.97 16.08
CA GLY A 496 19.47 1.02 15.27
C GLY A 496 18.58 0.12 14.39
N ALA A 497 17.34 -0.17 14.83
CA ALA A 497 16.36 -0.93 14.04
C ALA A 497 15.81 -0.13 12.84
N GLY A 498 15.99 1.20 12.85
CA GLY A 498 15.62 2.08 11.77
C GLY A 498 14.14 2.51 11.79
N HIS A 499 13.50 2.59 12.96
CA HIS A 499 12.09 3.01 13.06
C HIS A 499 11.84 4.37 12.38
N SER A 500 10.77 4.45 11.58
CA SER A 500 10.37 5.69 10.91
C SER A 500 9.07 6.22 11.51
N PRO A 501 9.00 7.53 11.84
CA PRO A 501 7.79 8.12 12.38
C PRO A 501 6.68 8.08 11.32
N HIS A 502 5.47 7.82 11.77
CA HIS A 502 4.27 7.88 10.96
C HIS A 502 3.97 9.31 10.55
N ASP A 503 4.07 10.31 11.43
CA ASP A 503 3.74 11.71 11.19
C ASP A 503 4.68 12.67 11.94
N ALA A 504 4.58 13.98 11.66
CA ALA A 504 5.43 15.01 12.26
C ALA A 504 5.20 15.12 13.78
N SER A 505 3.99 14.83 14.25
CA SER A 505 3.64 14.80 15.68
C SER A 505 4.44 13.73 16.41
N GLN A 506 4.44 12.51 15.87
CA GLN A 506 5.22 11.38 16.36
C GLN A 506 6.73 11.63 16.22
N ALA A 507 7.19 12.22 15.12
CA ALA A 507 8.61 12.54 14.92
C ALA A 507 9.15 13.47 16.03
N ALA A 508 8.44 14.54 16.36
CA ALA A 508 8.85 15.45 17.42
C ALA A 508 8.76 14.81 18.82
N LEU A 509 7.74 13.98 19.06
CA LEU A 509 7.65 13.23 20.31
C LEU A 509 8.86 12.30 20.49
N TRP A 510 9.26 11.60 19.44
CA TRP A 510 10.43 10.73 19.46
C TRP A 510 11.74 11.50 19.61
N LEU A 511 11.83 12.70 19.01
CA LEU A 511 12.95 13.61 19.24
C LEU A 511 13.10 13.96 20.73
N GLN A 512 11.99 14.28 21.39
CA GLN A 512 11.97 14.61 22.81
C GLN A 512 12.29 13.40 23.70
N GLN A 513 11.73 12.22 23.40
CA GLN A 513 11.85 11.03 24.25
C GLN A 513 13.15 10.25 24.06
N TYR A 514 13.67 10.21 22.84
CA TYR A 514 14.80 9.34 22.46
C TYR A 514 16.00 10.11 21.90
N GLY A 515 15.97 11.45 21.92
CA GLY A 515 17.03 12.29 21.34
C GLY A 515 17.03 12.36 19.81
N GLY A 516 15.97 11.85 19.17
CA GLY A 516 15.82 11.78 17.72
C GLY A 516 16.10 10.39 17.16
N VAL A 517 15.53 10.08 16.00
CA VAL A 517 15.93 8.90 15.23
C VAL A 517 17.04 9.34 14.29
N THR A 518 18.30 9.22 14.71
CA THR A 518 19.41 9.41 13.78
C THR A 518 19.45 8.21 12.83
N SER A 519 19.06 8.43 11.58
CA SER A 519 19.10 7.47 10.47
C SER A 519 20.55 7.20 10.04
N GLY A 520 21.41 6.77 10.96
CA GLY A 520 22.72 6.22 10.63
C GLY A 520 22.63 4.80 10.04
N SER A 521 21.45 4.17 10.09
CA SER A 521 21.18 2.87 9.46
C SER A 521 21.07 3.02 7.95
N SER A 522 21.77 2.16 7.20
CA SER A 522 21.67 2.04 5.74
C SER A 522 20.27 1.66 5.26
N ASP A 523 19.44 1.06 6.12
CA ASP A 523 18.15 0.48 5.80
C ASP A 523 17.08 0.87 6.84
N PRO A 524 16.46 2.06 6.74
CA PRO A 524 15.35 2.44 7.61
C PRO A 524 14.09 1.61 7.32
N MET A 525 13.25 1.40 8.33
CA MET A 525 11.90 0.84 8.21
C MET A 525 11.02 1.77 7.38
N LEU A 526 10.07 1.20 6.66
CA LEU A 526 8.98 1.97 6.06
C LEU A 526 8.16 2.61 7.19
N ALA A 527 7.82 3.89 7.03
CA ALA A 527 6.83 4.50 7.90
C ALA A 527 5.52 3.71 7.80
N ALA A 528 4.77 3.61 8.91
CA ALA A 528 3.58 2.74 8.95
C ALA A 528 2.56 3.01 7.82
N ARG A 529 2.52 4.23 7.30
CA ARG A 529 1.67 4.63 6.17
C ARG A 529 2.06 4.03 4.82
N PHE A 530 3.30 3.58 4.67
CA PHE A 530 3.87 2.98 3.47
C PHE A 530 4.14 1.47 3.62
N THR A 531 3.81 0.85 4.74
CA THR A 531 4.03 -0.59 4.97
C THR A 531 3.39 -1.46 3.89
N GLU A 532 2.24 -1.05 3.35
CA GLU A 532 1.57 -1.75 2.24
C GLU A 532 2.46 -1.90 0.99
N ALA A 533 3.46 -1.04 0.80
CA ALA A 533 4.43 -1.17 -0.30
C ALA A 533 5.15 -2.53 -0.27
N ALA A 534 5.39 -3.08 0.93
CA ALA A 534 6.04 -4.37 1.08
C ALA A 534 5.19 -5.55 0.61
N CYS A 535 3.86 -5.40 0.49
CA CYS A 535 3.02 -6.45 -0.07
C CYS A 535 3.43 -6.79 -1.51
N LEU A 536 3.92 -5.80 -2.27
CA LEU A 536 4.37 -5.99 -3.65
C LEU A 536 5.64 -6.86 -3.78
N LYS A 537 6.30 -7.22 -2.67
CA LYS A 537 7.43 -8.16 -2.68
C LYS A 537 7.03 -9.60 -3.00
N CYS A 538 5.77 -9.96 -2.74
CA CYS A 538 5.21 -11.28 -3.00
C CYS A 538 3.93 -11.22 -3.85
N HIS A 539 3.08 -10.22 -3.60
CA HIS A 539 1.81 -10.01 -4.30
C HIS A 539 1.98 -9.13 -5.53
N HIS A 540 2.79 -9.62 -6.46
CA HIS A 540 3.21 -8.78 -7.57
C HIS A 540 2.05 -8.39 -8.51
N GLN A 541 1.03 -9.23 -8.65
CA GLN A 541 -0.15 -8.96 -9.50
C GLN A 541 -1.00 -7.79 -9.01
N VAL A 542 -0.89 -7.40 -7.73
CA VAL A 542 -1.69 -6.37 -7.04
C VAL A 542 -3.19 -6.70 -6.98
N THR A 543 -3.77 -7.24 -8.05
CA THR A 543 -5.15 -7.68 -8.14
C THR A 543 -5.46 -8.88 -7.25
N ASP A 544 -4.45 -9.67 -6.89
CA ASP A 544 -4.56 -10.76 -5.93
C ASP A 544 -4.76 -10.26 -4.48
N LEU A 545 -4.48 -8.98 -4.22
CA LEU A 545 -4.80 -8.31 -2.96
C LEU A 545 -6.27 -7.85 -2.89
N ILE A 546 -7.07 -8.05 -3.94
CA ILE A 546 -8.50 -7.76 -3.99
C ILE A 546 -9.26 -9.05 -3.68
N VAL A 547 -9.84 -9.14 -2.48
CA VAL A 547 -10.60 -10.30 -1.97
C VAL A 547 -12.10 -10.09 -2.24
N LYS A 548 -12.91 -11.15 -2.08
CA LYS A 548 -14.37 -11.20 -2.32
C LYS A 548 -15.10 -9.88 -2.00
N GLY A 549 -15.81 -9.34 -2.99
CA GLY A 549 -16.69 -8.18 -2.81
C GLY A 549 -16.00 -6.82 -2.81
N ASN A 550 -14.94 -6.63 -3.61
CA ASN A 550 -14.14 -5.39 -3.73
C ASN A 550 -13.34 -4.98 -2.48
N LYS A 551 -13.21 -5.85 -1.47
CA LYS A 551 -12.40 -5.57 -0.29
C LYS A 551 -10.93 -5.85 -0.60
N SER A 552 -10.08 -4.85 -0.48
CA SER A 552 -8.62 -5.02 -0.61
C SER A 552 -7.96 -5.18 0.75
N GLU A 553 -6.99 -6.10 0.85
CA GLU A 553 -6.14 -6.24 2.05
C GLU A 553 -4.98 -5.22 2.09
N ALA A 554 -4.72 -4.52 0.98
CA ALA A 554 -3.74 -3.42 0.87
C ALA A 554 -4.33 -2.26 0.03
N PRO A 555 -5.33 -1.54 0.57
CA PRO A 555 -6.12 -0.58 -0.20
C PRO A 555 -5.31 0.58 -0.78
N ARG A 556 -4.28 1.09 -0.08
CA ARG A 556 -3.44 2.19 -0.60
C ARG A 556 -2.52 1.71 -1.71
N LEU A 557 -1.92 0.52 -1.58
CA LEU A 557 -1.12 -0.07 -2.65
C LEU A 557 -1.97 -0.29 -3.91
N VAL A 558 -3.17 -0.87 -3.76
CA VAL A 558 -4.10 -1.10 -4.87
C VAL A 558 -4.56 0.22 -5.50
N GLN A 559 -4.86 1.23 -4.68
CA GLN A 559 -5.21 2.57 -5.17
C GLN A 559 -4.04 3.21 -5.94
N GLY A 560 -2.81 3.10 -5.45
CA GLY A 560 -1.62 3.62 -6.11
C GLY A 560 -1.37 2.98 -7.47
N TYR A 561 -1.53 1.66 -7.53
CA TYR A 561 -1.50 0.91 -8.78
C TYR A 561 -2.58 1.39 -9.76
N GLN A 562 -3.83 1.55 -9.30
CA GLN A 562 -4.93 2.05 -10.13
C GLN A 562 -4.67 3.47 -10.65
N ILE A 563 -4.18 4.39 -9.82
CA ILE A 563 -3.83 5.76 -10.25
C ILE A 563 -2.72 5.73 -11.30
N ALA A 564 -1.67 4.93 -11.08
CA ALA A 564 -0.57 4.78 -12.04
C ALA A 564 -1.07 4.24 -13.39
N GLN A 565 -2.02 3.30 -13.36
CA GLN A 565 -2.69 2.78 -14.54
C GLN A 565 -3.56 3.84 -15.24
N GLU A 566 -4.31 4.62 -14.46
CA GLU A 566 -5.28 5.57 -14.98
C GLU A 566 -4.64 6.81 -15.59
N LEU A 567 -3.51 7.27 -15.04
CA LEU A 567 -2.75 8.43 -15.49
C LEU A 567 -1.71 8.07 -16.55
N GLY A 568 -1.43 6.79 -16.76
CA GLY A 568 -0.53 6.35 -17.82
C GLY A 568 0.96 6.51 -17.48
N CYS A 569 1.33 6.38 -16.20
CA CYS A 569 2.73 6.55 -15.75
C CYS A 569 3.69 5.65 -16.53
N PHE A 570 3.25 4.46 -16.91
CA PHE A 570 3.97 3.48 -17.73
C PHE A 570 4.24 3.90 -19.18
N GLY A 571 3.57 4.96 -19.67
CA GLY A 571 3.86 5.52 -20.98
C GLY A 571 5.18 6.30 -21.03
N CYS A 572 5.59 6.85 -19.89
CA CYS A 572 6.88 7.53 -19.73
C CYS A 572 7.89 6.69 -18.96
N HIS A 573 7.46 5.90 -17.98
CA HIS A 573 8.34 5.09 -17.13
C HIS A 573 8.30 3.60 -17.48
N ASP A 574 9.45 2.96 -17.61
CA ASP A 574 9.51 1.49 -17.69
C ASP A 574 9.18 0.85 -16.33
N ILE A 575 8.14 0.01 -16.32
CA ILE A 575 7.68 -0.76 -15.16
C ILE A 575 7.54 -2.23 -15.62
N ASN A 576 8.62 -3.00 -15.46
CA ASN A 576 8.70 -4.36 -15.97
C ASN A 576 8.05 -5.34 -15.00
N GLY A 577 7.17 -6.19 -15.53
CA GLY A 577 6.64 -7.36 -14.82
C GLY A 577 7.52 -8.61 -14.97
N THR A 578 8.63 -8.51 -15.69
CA THR A 578 9.56 -9.64 -15.94
C THR A 578 11.00 -9.23 -15.70
N LYS A 579 11.78 -10.12 -15.10
CA LYS A 579 13.23 -9.99 -14.94
C LYS A 579 13.89 -11.34 -15.18
N GLU A 580 14.90 -11.37 -16.05
CA GLU A 580 15.63 -12.60 -16.44
C GLU A 580 14.70 -13.73 -16.93
N GLY A 581 13.59 -13.38 -17.60
CA GLY A 581 12.62 -14.33 -18.12
C GLY A 581 11.62 -14.89 -17.09
N ARG A 582 11.69 -14.48 -15.82
CA ARG A 582 10.69 -14.82 -14.79
C ARG A 582 9.72 -13.67 -14.55
N HIS A 583 8.44 -13.99 -14.38
CA HIS A 583 7.44 -13.01 -13.99
C HIS A 583 7.65 -12.62 -12.54
N VAL A 584 7.91 -11.33 -12.33
CA VAL A 584 8.01 -10.67 -11.01
C VAL A 584 6.83 -9.73 -10.83
N GLY A 585 5.80 -9.80 -11.68
CA GLY A 585 4.59 -8.97 -11.63
C GLY A 585 3.88 -8.80 -12.96
N PRO A 586 2.78 -8.03 -12.97
CA PRO A 586 2.06 -7.68 -14.18
C PRO A 586 2.95 -6.73 -14.96
N ASP A 587 3.20 -7.05 -16.24
CA ASP A 587 3.91 -6.13 -17.11
C ASP A 587 3.01 -4.92 -17.36
N MET A 588 3.46 -3.79 -16.84
CA MET A 588 2.70 -2.54 -16.85
C MET A 588 3.09 -1.65 -18.02
N ARG A 589 3.98 -2.08 -18.92
CA ARG A 589 4.32 -1.30 -20.12
C ARG A 589 3.12 -1.12 -21.04
N LEU A 590 3.27 -0.17 -21.97
CA LEU A 590 2.28 0.03 -23.00
C LEU A 590 2.14 -1.18 -23.92
N GLU A 591 0.91 -1.42 -24.35
CA GLU A 591 0.60 -2.25 -25.51
C GLU A 591 1.46 -1.78 -26.69
N PRO A 592 2.01 -2.70 -27.50
CA PRO A 592 2.81 -2.30 -28.66
C PRO A 592 2.02 -1.42 -29.64
N SER A 593 2.76 -0.70 -30.46
CA SER A 593 2.24 0.23 -31.47
C SER A 593 2.76 -0.22 -32.85
N PRO A 594 1.91 -0.72 -33.76
CA PRO A 594 0.45 -0.82 -33.67
C PRO A 594 -0.06 -1.86 -32.66
N ALA A 595 -1.32 -1.68 -32.24
CA ALA A 595 -2.02 -2.56 -31.30
C ALA A 595 -2.00 -4.03 -31.77
N LEU A 596 -1.93 -4.98 -30.83
CA LEU A 596 -1.78 -6.41 -31.14
C LEU A 596 -2.93 -6.94 -32.00
N GLU A 597 -4.14 -6.42 -31.80
CA GLU A 597 -5.34 -6.79 -32.56
C GLU A 597 -5.26 -6.40 -34.04
N LEU A 598 -4.46 -5.39 -34.39
CA LEU A 598 -4.29 -4.92 -35.77
C LEU A 598 -3.26 -5.75 -36.54
N LEU A 599 -2.43 -6.53 -35.86
CA LEU A 599 -1.38 -7.34 -36.47
C LEU A 599 -1.93 -8.65 -37.05
N SER A 600 -1.22 -9.20 -38.06
CA SER A 600 -1.50 -10.54 -38.57
C SER A 600 -1.27 -11.61 -37.48
N VAL A 601 -1.84 -12.81 -37.63
CA VAL A 601 -1.69 -13.89 -36.64
C VAL A 601 -0.21 -14.22 -36.41
N THR A 602 0.56 -14.33 -37.49
CA THR A 602 2.00 -14.60 -37.43
C THR A 602 2.78 -13.48 -36.74
N GLN A 603 2.42 -12.22 -37.01
CA GLN A 603 3.04 -11.07 -36.35
C GLN A 603 2.65 -11.01 -34.87
N ARG A 604 1.42 -11.36 -34.51
CA ARG A 604 0.99 -11.47 -33.11
C ARG A 604 1.80 -12.51 -32.36
N GLU A 605 2.04 -13.69 -32.92
CA GLU A 605 2.88 -14.71 -32.26
C GLU A 605 4.32 -14.21 -32.05
N LYS A 606 4.89 -13.49 -33.02
CA LYS A 606 6.21 -12.85 -32.85
C LYS A 606 6.18 -11.72 -31.84
N ALA A 607 5.12 -10.93 -31.77
CA ALA A 607 4.97 -9.86 -30.80
C ALA A 607 4.72 -10.42 -29.38
N LYS A 608 4.06 -11.59 -29.25
CA LYS A 608 3.83 -12.30 -27.99
C LYS A 608 5.13 -12.77 -27.33
N SER A 609 6.18 -13.10 -28.10
CA SER A 609 7.50 -13.42 -27.51
C SER A 609 8.20 -12.22 -26.89
N TYR A 610 7.74 -11.00 -27.20
CA TYR A 610 8.20 -9.75 -26.59
C TYR A 610 7.27 -9.23 -25.50
N GLN A 611 6.29 -10.03 -25.00
CA GLN A 611 5.29 -9.69 -23.97
C GLN A 611 5.28 -8.20 -23.54
N PRO A 612 4.89 -7.24 -24.39
CA PRO A 612 4.78 -5.86 -23.94
C PRO A 612 3.46 -5.75 -23.16
N GLY A 613 3.44 -4.88 -22.14
CA GLY A 613 2.37 -4.84 -21.14
C GLY A 613 0.96 -4.67 -21.73
N SER A 614 -0.04 -5.03 -20.92
CA SER A 614 -1.45 -5.07 -21.35
C SER A 614 -2.10 -3.70 -21.45
N MET A 615 -1.36 -2.63 -21.14
CA MET A 615 -1.93 -1.33 -20.86
C MET A 615 -2.00 -0.47 -22.12
N ARG A 616 -3.21 -0.03 -22.45
CA ARG A 616 -3.42 0.91 -23.57
C ARG A 616 -2.85 2.28 -23.22
N LYS A 617 -2.39 3.00 -24.25
CA LYS A 617 -2.13 4.45 -24.15
C LYS A 617 -3.36 5.17 -23.60
N VAL A 618 -3.15 6.01 -22.58
CA VAL A 618 -4.25 6.68 -21.86
C VAL A 618 -4.86 7.85 -22.62
N GLY A 619 -4.08 8.50 -23.48
CA GLY A 619 -4.52 9.59 -24.33
C GLY A 619 -5.11 9.09 -25.66
N PRO A 620 -6.03 9.84 -26.27
CA PRO A 620 -6.54 9.53 -27.61
C PRO A 620 -5.45 9.65 -28.67
N SER A 621 -5.63 8.98 -29.80
CA SER A 621 -4.80 9.21 -31.00
C SER A 621 -4.91 10.67 -31.48
N LEU A 622 -3.76 11.27 -31.82
CA LEU A 622 -3.67 12.63 -32.34
C LEU A 622 -3.46 12.67 -33.86
N ARG A 623 -3.43 11.52 -34.53
CA ARG A 623 -3.28 11.44 -36.00
C ARG A 623 -4.36 12.18 -36.77
N ARG A 624 -5.58 12.26 -36.22
CA ARG A 624 -6.75 12.92 -36.81
C ARG A 624 -7.17 14.18 -36.05
N LEU A 625 -6.24 14.82 -35.32
CA LEU A 625 -6.52 16.01 -34.52
C LEU A 625 -7.06 17.17 -35.36
N ALA A 626 -6.56 17.36 -36.58
CA ALA A 626 -6.93 18.46 -37.45
C ALA A 626 -8.39 18.42 -37.94
N GLU A 627 -9.07 17.27 -37.87
CA GLU A 627 -10.52 17.16 -38.17
C GLU A 627 -11.38 17.55 -36.96
N LYS A 628 -10.79 17.64 -35.76
CA LYS A 628 -11.52 17.82 -34.50
C LYS A 628 -11.47 19.26 -33.99
N THR A 629 -10.33 19.91 -34.11
CA THR A 629 -10.09 21.17 -33.40
C THR A 629 -9.06 22.05 -34.10
N SER A 630 -8.88 23.27 -33.59
CA SER A 630 -8.01 24.29 -34.17
C SER A 630 -6.61 24.29 -33.59
N GLU A 631 -5.68 24.97 -34.28
CA GLU A 631 -4.35 25.25 -33.72
C GLU A 631 -4.45 26.14 -32.47
N GLU A 632 -5.35 27.14 -32.47
CA GLU A 632 -5.59 28.03 -31.33
C GLU A 632 -6.10 27.28 -30.09
N TRP A 633 -7.09 26.40 -30.28
CA TRP A 633 -7.63 25.59 -29.19
C TRP A 633 -6.54 24.65 -28.66
N THR A 634 -5.75 24.05 -29.55
CA THR A 634 -4.61 23.21 -29.17
C THR A 634 -3.59 23.98 -28.32
N ARG A 635 -3.25 25.23 -28.67
CA ARG A 635 -2.34 26.06 -27.85
C ARG A 635 -2.85 26.28 -26.44
N LYS A 636 -4.11 26.69 -26.31
CA LYS A 636 -4.75 26.88 -24.99
C LYS A 636 -4.78 25.57 -24.19
N TRP A 637 -5.05 24.44 -24.85
CA TRP A 637 -5.14 23.13 -24.21
C TRP A 637 -3.78 22.61 -23.73
N VAL A 638 -2.73 22.85 -24.51
CA VAL A 638 -1.35 22.49 -24.13
C VAL A 638 -0.86 23.38 -22.97
N LEU A 639 -1.27 24.65 -22.94
CA LEU A 639 -0.94 25.59 -21.86
C LEU A 639 -1.62 25.21 -20.53
N ASP A 640 -2.94 25.03 -20.56
CA ASP A 640 -3.76 24.79 -19.36
C ASP A 640 -4.96 23.87 -19.67
N PRO A 641 -4.75 22.54 -19.66
CA PRO A 641 -5.83 21.59 -19.92
C PRO A 641 -6.86 21.57 -18.78
N ARG A 642 -6.43 21.81 -17.52
CA ARG A 642 -7.33 21.79 -16.35
C ARG A 642 -8.28 22.98 -16.31
N GLY A 643 -7.87 24.13 -16.81
CA GLY A 643 -8.74 25.29 -16.99
C GLY A 643 -9.92 25.01 -17.91
N PHE A 644 -9.76 24.09 -18.89
CA PHE A 644 -10.87 23.63 -19.74
C PHE A 644 -11.66 22.50 -19.08
N ARG A 645 -11.00 21.56 -18.42
CA ARG A 645 -11.61 20.40 -17.72
C ARG A 645 -10.83 20.06 -16.45
N ASP A 646 -11.42 20.29 -15.30
CA ASP A 646 -10.82 20.00 -13.99
C ASP A 646 -10.47 18.51 -13.81
N ASP A 647 -11.27 17.61 -14.39
CA ASP A 647 -11.14 16.16 -14.34
C ASP A 647 -10.22 15.55 -15.43
N THR A 648 -9.54 16.37 -16.23
CA THR A 648 -8.66 15.89 -17.30
C THR A 648 -7.47 15.09 -16.75
N LYS A 649 -7.11 14.01 -17.46
CA LYS A 649 -5.93 13.20 -17.16
C LYS A 649 -4.64 13.76 -17.76
N MET A 650 -4.74 14.77 -18.62
CA MET A 650 -3.57 15.38 -19.23
C MET A 650 -2.85 16.26 -18.18
N PRO A 651 -1.55 16.04 -17.93
CA PRO A 651 -0.83 16.79 -16.93
C PRO A 651 -0.45 18.19 -17.45
N HIS A 652 -0.01 19.07 -16.55
CA HIS A 652 0.52 20.37 -16.92
C HIS A 652 2.00 20.32 -17.26
N PHE A 653 2.38 21.00 -18.34
CA PHE A 653 3.77 21.14 -18.76
C PHE A 653 4.30 22.57 -18.63
N TYR A 654 3.44 23.57 -18.50
CA TYR A 654 3.79 25.00 -18.50
C TYR A 654 3.20 25.74 -17.32
N ASN A 655 3.70 26.94 -17.05
CA ASN A 655 3.40 27.74 -15.86
C ASN A 655 3.74 27.02 -14.55
N LEU A 656 4.74 26.13 -14.59
CA LEU A 656 5.28 25.43 -13.45
C LEU A 656 6.43 26.23 -12.82
N ALA A 657 6.88 25.81 -11.63
CA ALA A 657 7.90 26.52 -10.87
C ALA A 657 9.22 26.76 -11.64
N THR A 658 9.54 25.95 -12.65
CA THR A 658 10.79 26.06 -13.44
C THR A 658 10.66 26.77 -14.77
N ASN A 659 9.44 26.97 -15.27
CA ASN A 659 9.20 27.49 -16.61
C ASN A 659 8.13 28.59 -16.68
N ARG A 660 7.63 29.05 -15.53
CA ARG A 660 6.94 30.33 -15.43
C ARG A 660 7.90 31.50 -15.75
N PRO A 661 7.39 32.62 -16.30
CA PRO A 661 8.23 33.75 -16.71
C PRO A 661 9.17 34.27 -15.62
N GLU A 662 8.78 34.19 -14.34
CA GLU A 662 9.56 34.67 -13.20
C GLU A 662 10.77 33.77 -12.88
N ALA A 663 10.73 32.51 -13.31
CA ALA A 663 11.78 31.52 -13.06
C ALA A 663 12.78 31.39 -14.23
N LEU A 664 12.56 32.13 -15.31
CA LEU A 664 13.34 32.08 -16.54
C LEU A 664 14.21 33.32 -16.69
N PRO A 665 15.46 33.17 -17.19
CA PRO A 665 16.28 34.30 -17.58
C PRO A 665 15.60 35.05 -18.73
N ASP A 666 15.88 36.36 -18.87
CA ASP A 666 15.17 37.24 -19.80
C ASP A 666 15.12 36.73 -21.24
N ASN A 667 16.23 36.15 -21.72
CA ASN A 667 16.34 35.57 -23.06
C ASN A 667 15.57 34.25 -23.27
N GLN A 668 14.96 33.67 -22.22
CA GLN A 668 14.19 32.42 -22.29
C GLN A 668 12.73 32.60 -21.93
N LYS A 669 12.30 33.79 -21.47
CA LYS A 669 10.92 34.04 -21.03
C LYS A 669 9.87 33.73 -22.11
N ALA A 670 10.24 33.84 -23.38
CA ALA A 670 9.35 33.55 -24.51
C ALA A 670 9.42 32.10 -25.02
N PHE A 671 10.32 31.26 -24.49
CA PHE A 671 10.44 29.87 -24.94
C PHE A 671 9.19 29.03 -24.65
N PRO A 672 8.50 29.14 -23.50
CA PRO A 672 7.22 28.47 -23.29
C PRO A 672 6.20 28.76 -24.40
N GLN A 673 6.02 30.05 -24.74
CA GLN A 673 5.11 30.48 -25.81
C GLN A 673 5.52 29.89 -27.16
N ALA A 674 6.82 29.93 -27.47
CA ALA A 674 7.37 29.39 -28.70
C ALA A 674 7.17 27.87 -28.82
N GLU A 675 7.38 27.10 -27.75
CA GLU A 675 7.10 25.66 -27.72
C GLU A 675 5.63 25.37 -27.89
N ILE A 676 4.73 26.03 -27.15
CA ILE A 676 3.29 25.79 -27.23
C ILE A 676 2.78 26.02 -28.66
N ALA A 677 3.21 27.11 -29.29
CA ALA A 677 2.87 27.41 -30.67
C ALA A 677 3.43 26.37 -31.65
N ALA A 678 4.71 25.98 -31.48
CA ALA A 678 5.37 25.00 -32.33
C ALA A 678 4.78 23.59 -32.20
N ILE A 679 4.48 23.14 -30.97
CA ILE A 679 3.78 21.86 -30.69
C ILE A 679 2.44 21.84 -31.39
N SER A 680 1.64 22.90 -31.20
CA SER A 680 0.30 22.98 -31.79
C SER A 680 0.36 22.98 -33.31
N HIS A 681 1.32 23.72 -33.89
CA HIS A 681 1.58 23.73 -35.32
C HIS A 681 1.97 22.35 -35.84
N TYR A 682 2.93 21.67 -35.20
CA TYR A 682 3.37 20.32 -35.59
C TYR A 682 2.19 19.33 -35.57
N LEU A 683 1.43 19.29 -34.47
CA LEU A 683 0.32 18.34 -34.32
C LEU A 683 -0.76 18.54 -35.39
N ILE A 684 -1.14 19.79 -35.68
CA ILE A 684 -2.15 20.09 -36.70
C ILE A 684 -1.61 19.83 -38.11
N THR A 685 -0.38 20.26 -38.40
CA THR A 685 0.25 20.09 -39.72
C THR A 685 0.45 18.61 -40.05
N GLU A 686 1.07 17.83 -39.16
CA GLU A 686 1.29 16.39 -39.42
C GLU A 686 -0.02 15.60 -39.41
N SER A 687 -1.03 16.02 -38.64
CA SER A 687 -2.36 15.43 -38.76
C SER A 687 -2.96 15.67 -40.15
N LYS A 688 -2.89 16.90 -40.69
CA LYS A 688 -3.35 17.21 -42.06
C LYS A 688 -2.57 16.44 -43.11
N ASN A 689 -1.26 16.35 -42.96
CA ASN A 689 -0.38 15.63 -43.88
C ASN A 689 -0.67 14.13 -43.85
N SER A 690 -0.90 13.55 -42.66
CA SER A 690 -1.24 12.13 -42.50
C SER A 690 -2.56 11.78 -43.18
N LEU A 691 -3.57 12.66 -43.10
CA LEU A 691 -4.85 12.54 -43.82
C LEU A 691 -4.71 12.63 -45.35
N GLN A 692 -3.57 13.09 -45.86
CA GLN A 692 -3.27 13.21 -47.29
C GLN A 692 -2.22 12.20 -47.76
N GLY A 693 -1.65 11.40 -46.84
CA GLY A 693 -0.49 10.55 -47.13
C GLY A 693 0.80 11.32 -47.42
N ALA A 694 0.86 12.58 -47.00
CA ALA A 694 2.00 13.47 -47.17
C ALA A 694 2.82 13.66 -45.88
N ASP A 695 2.54 12.89 -44.82
CA ASP A 695 3.26 13.00 -43.54
C ASP A 695 4.74 12.71 -43.69
N PHE A 696 5.56 13.39 -42.88
CA PHE A 696 7.01 13.37 -43.02
C PHE A 696 7.58 11.96 -42.93
N THR A 697 7.11 11.18 -41.95
CA THR A 697 7.57 9.80 -41.72
C THR A 697 7.30 8.91 -42.93
N ARG A 698 6.10 8.97 -43.51
CA ARG A 698 5.75 8.21 -44.72
C ARG A 698 6.64 8.58 -45.89
N GLN A 699 6.87 9.88 -46.11
CA GLN A 699 7.74 10.35 -47.19
C GLN A 699 9.18 9.83 -47.01
N MET A 700 9.70 9.81 -45.78
CA MET A 700 11.04 9.29 -45.47
C MET A 700 11.15 7.76 -45.60
N LEU A 701 10.08 7.01 -45.37
CA LEU A 701 10.06 5.56 -45.57
C LEU A 701 9.99 5.20 -47.05
N LEU A 702 9.22 5.94 -47.85
CA LEU A 702 9.00 5.64 -49.26
C LEU A 702 10.16 6.10 -50.15
N ARG A 703 10.61 7.35 -49.98
CA ARG A 703 11.49 8.05 -50.92
C ARG A 703 12.95 8.09 -50.48
N GLY A 704 13.82 8.56 -51.37
CA GLY A 704 15.26 8.71 -51.16
C GLY A 704 16.09 7.52 -51.66
N LYS A 705 17.42 7.68 -51.71
CA LYS A 705 18.36 6.68 -52.27
C LYS A 705 18.34 5.31 -51.57
N SER A 706 17.88 5.28 -50.32
CA SER A 706 17.69 4.06 -49.52
C SER A 706 16.24 3.97 -49.00
N GLY A 707 15.28 4.57 -49.70
CA GLY A 707 13.85 4.43 -49.40
C GLY A 707 13.30 3.11 -49.94
N LEU A 708 12.08 2.75 -49.51
CA LEU A 708 11.40 1.54 -49.93
C LEU A 708 11.34 1.42 -51.46
N GLU A 709 10.92 2.49 -52.15
CA GLU A 709 10.77 2.49 -53.61
C GLU A 709 12.12 2.32 -54.32
N SER A 710 13.18 2.95 -53.81
CA SER A 710 14.53 2.84 -54.40
C SER A 710 15.16 1.47 -54.18
N LEU A 711 15.02 0.88 -52.99
CA LEU A 711 15.51 -0.46 -52.72
C LEU A 711 14.74 -1.53 -53.48
N GLN A 712 13.42 -1.37 -53.65
CA GLN A 712 12.63 -2.23 -54.52
C GLN A 712 13.08 -2.11 -56.00
N ALA A 713 13.33 -0.90 -56.49
CA ALA A 713 13.85 -0.70 -57.85
C ALA A 713 15.22 -1.37 -58.04
N ARG A 714 16.13 -1.24 -57.08
CA ARG A 714 17.45 -1.90 -57.10
C ARG A 714 17.35 -3.42 -57.00
N LEU A 715 16.45 -3.93 -56.17
CA LEU A 715 16.14 -5.36 -56.10
C LEU A 715 15.73 -5.91 -57.47
N VAL A 716 14.89 -5.16 -58.19
CA VAL A 716 14.46 -5.53 -59.54
C VAL A 716 15.61 -5.40 -60.54
N GLN A 717 16.45 -4.36 -60.48
CA GLN A 717 17.50 -4.12 -61.47
C GLN A 717 18.73 -5.02 -61.29
N ASP A 718 19.38 -4.90 -60.13
CA ASP A 718 20.74 -5.41 -59.87
C ASP A 718 20.76 -6.54 -58.83
N GLY A 719 19.67 -6.71 -58.07
CA GLY A 719 19.65 -7.54 -56.88
C GLY A 719 20.19 -6.80 -55.65
N LEU A 720 19.92 -7.34 -54.45
CA LEU A 720 20.38 -6.78 -53.18
C LEU A 720 21.26 -7.78 -52.45
N ASP A 721 22.26 -7.28 -51.72
CA ASP A 721 22.99 -8.09 -50.75
C ASP A 721 22.12 -8.44 -49.52
N GLN A 722 22.64 -9.27 -48.61
CA GLN A 722 21.88 -9.72 -47.44
C GLN A 722 21.51 -8.57 -46.48
N SER A 723 22.40 -7.59 -46.31
CA SER A 723 22.15 -6.44 -45.42
C SER A 723 21.09 -5.53 -46.00
N GLN A 724 21.16 -5.24 -47.30
CA GLN A 724 20.22 -4.41 -48.04
C GLN A 724 18.83 -5.08 -48.13
N MET A 725 18.80 -6.40 -48.29
CA MET A 725 17.55 -7.16 -48.24
C MET A 725 16.91 -7.09 -46.85
N GLN A 726 17.70 -7.21 -45.79
CA GLN A 726 17.21 -7.05 -44.41
C GLN A 726 16.66 -5.63 -44.17
N GLU A 727 17.36 -4.60 -44.68
CA GLU A 727 16.91 -3.20 -44.62
C GLU A 727 15.59 -3.00 -45.38
N LEU A 728 15.47 -3.55 -46.59
CA LEU A 728 14.23 -3.52 -47.38
C LEU A 728 13.06 -4.11 -46.59
N LEU A 729 13.25 -5.28 -45.98
CA LEU A 729 12.21 -5.96 -45.21
C LEU A 729 11.82 -5.19 -43.93
N ASP A 730 12.79 -4.56 -43.24
CA ASP A 730 12.50 -3.69 -42.09
C ASP A 730 11.73 -2.43 -42.52
N LEU A 731 12.07 -1.83 -43.65
CA LEU A 731 11.34 -0.70 -44.24
C LEU A 731 9.91 -1.08 -44.63
N SER A 732 9.71 -2.22 -45.27
CA SER A 732 8.37 -2.75 -45.58
C SER A 732 7.56 -2.92 -44.30
N GLN A 733 8.15 -3.49 -43.24
CA GLN A 733 7.46 -3.65 -41.95
C GLN A 733 7.14 -2.30 -41.31
N ARG A 734 8.08 -1.34 -41.31
CA ARG A 734 7.84 0.03 -40.81
C ARG A 734 6.69 0.72 -41.54
N MET A 735 6.60 0.55 -42.85
CA MET A 735 5.52 1.11 -43.66
C MET A 735 4.18 0.46 -43.30
N THR A 736 4.14 -0.86 -43.10
CA THR A 736 2.95 -1.59 -42.63
C THR A 736 2.51 -1.12 -41.25
N ASP A 737 3.43 -0.99 -40.29
CA ASP A 737 3.13 -0.50 -38.94
C ASP A 737 2.51 0.91 -39.00
N LEU A 738 3.11 1.81 -39.81
CA LEU A 738 2.58 3.15 -40.04
C LEU A 738 1.20 3.13 -40.70
N ALA A 739 0.97 2.23 -41.65
CA ALA A 739 -0.31 2.07 -42.32
C ALA A 739 -1.41 1.62 -41.35
N LEU A 740 -1.12 0.63 -40.50
CA LEU A 740 -2.06 0.14 -39.46
C LEU A 740 -2.41 1.24 -38.46
N LEU A 741 -1.44 2.07 -38.07
CA LEU A 741 -1.67 3.20 -37.19
C LEU A 741 -2.47 4.34 -37.85
N SER A 742 -2.25 4.57 -39.15
CA SER A 742 -2.90 5.65 -39.91
C SER A 742 -4.33 5.30 -40.33
N ASN A 743 -4.58 4.06 -40.75
CA ASN A 743 -5.89 3.57 -41.20
C ASN A 743 -6.24 2.20 -40.59
N PRO A 744 -6.54 2.16 -39.29
CA PRO A 744 -6.80 0.92 -38.54
C PRO A 744 -8.05 0.17 -39.02
N ILE A 745 -9.02 0.86 -39.62
CA ILE A 745 -10.24 0.23 -40.17
C ILE A 745 -9.89 -0.68 -41.36
N ALA A 746 -8.82 -0.35 -42.10
CA ALA A 746 -8.35 -1.14 -43.23
C ALA A 746 -7.31 -2.21 -42.83
N ALA A 747 -7.16 -2.54 -41.53
CA ALA A 747 -6.10 -3.42 -41.04
C ALA A 747 -6.03 -4.76 -41.76
N ARG A 748 -7.17 -5.38 -42.08
CA ARG A 748 -7.19 -6.64 -42.84
C ARG A 748 -6.57 -6.48 -44.22
N LEU A 749 -7.05 -5.50 -45.00
CA LEU A 749 -6.53 -5.20 -46.33
C LEU A 749 -5.03 -4.83 -46.29
N ILE A 750 -4.63 -4.04 -45.30
CA ILE A 750 -3.22 -3.63 -45.11
C ILE A 750 -2.34 -4.85 -44.86
N ASN A 751 -2.75 -5.76 -43.97
CA ASN A 751 -1.98 -6.98 -43.69
C ASN A 751 -1.90 -7.90 -44.92
N ASP A 752 -3.01 -8.08 -45.64
CA ASP A 752 -3.04 -8.91 -46.85
C ASP A 752 -2.08 -8.36 -47.93
N LEU A 753 -2.09 -7.04 -48.15
CA LEU A 753 -1.18 -6.36 -49.08
C LEU A 753 0.29 -6.42 -48.62
N ALA A 754 0.55 -6.25 -47.32
CA ALA A 754 1.89 -6.33 -46.76
C ALA A 754 2.49 -7.73 -46.88
N ASP A 755 1.70 -8.78 -46.67
CA ASP A 755 2.13 -10.17 -46.83
C ASP A 755 2.43 -10.46 -48.32
N GLN A 756 1.58 -10.00 -49.24
CA GLN A 756 1.84 -10.09 -50.68
C GLN A 756 3.12 -9.35 -51.09
N GLN A 757 3.31 -8.12 -50.61
CA GLN A 757 4.51 -7.33 -50.88
C GLN A 757 5.78 -8.07 -50.44
N ARG A 758 5.76 -8.63 -49.23
CA ARG A 758 6.88 -9.39 -48.68
C ARG A 758 7.19 -10.64 -49.49
N GLN A 759 6.17 -11.40 -49.88
CA GLN A 759 6.34 -12.60 -50.70
C GLN A 759 6.97 -12.27 -52.05
N LEU A 760 6.52 -11.19 -52.69
CA LEU A 760 7.08 -10.71 -53.96
C LEU A 760 8.53 -10.24 -53.82
N GLN A 761 8.87 -9.52 -52.74
CA GLN A 761 10.24 -9.11 -52.44
C GLN A 761 11.17 -10.32 -52.24
N GLN A 762 10.73 -11.33 -51.49
CA GLN A 762 11.50 -12.55 -51.28
C GLN A 762 11.70 -13.33 -52.59
N ARG A 763 10.64 -13.50 -53.38
CA ARG A 763 10.67 -14.16 -54.69
C ARG A 763 11.63 -13.47 -55.67
N LEU A 764 11.61 -12.14 -55.73
CA LEU A 764 12.53 -11.35 -56.55
C LEU A 764 13.97 -11.47 -56.04
N GLY A 765 14.18 -11.54 -54.71
CA GLY A 765 15.48 -11.82 -54.11
C GLY A 765 16.03 -13.21 -54.50
N ASP A 766 15.18 -14.23 -54.53
CA ASP A 766 15.57 -15.58 -54.98
C ASP A 766 15.93 -15.61 -56.47
N ILE A 767 15.17 -14.91 -57.31
CA ILE A 767 15.49 -14.76 -58.75
C ILE A 767 16.86 -14.07 -58.90
N ALA A 768 17.10 -12.97 -58.17
CA ALA A 768 18.36 -12.24 -58.22
C ALA A 768 19.56 -13.11 -57.78
N ARG A 769 19.40 -13.90 -56.69
CA ARG A 769 20.43 -14.86 -56.24
C ARG A 769 20.73 -15.92 -57.28
N ARG A 770 19.69 -16.51 -57.90
CA ARG A 770 19.87 -17.49 -58.99
C ARG A 770 20.62 -16.88 -60.17
N LEU A 771 20.28 -15.65 -60.56
CA LEU A 771 21.00 -14.93 -61.63
C LEU A 771 22.47 -14.65 -61.28
N ALA A 772 22.76 -14.30 -60.02
CA ALA A 772 24.13 -14.08 -59.56
C ALA A 772 24.97 -15.37 -59.56
N ASP A 773 24.38 -16.50 -59.14
CA ASP A 773 25.02 -17.82 -59.20
C ASP A 773 25.27 -18.29 -60.65
N LEU A 774 24.32 -18.05 -61.56
CA LEU A 774 24.54 -18.34 -62.98
C LEU A 774 25.68 -17.49 -63.58
N ARG A 775 25.79 -16.22 -63.18
CA ARG A 775 26.90 -15.34 -63.61
C ARG A 775 28.23 -15.81 -63.06
N SER A 776 28.31 -16.20 -61.78
CA SER A 776 29.57 -16.66 -61.17
C SER A 776 30.08 -17.96 -61.81
N ARG A 777 29.18 -18.78 -62.35
CA ARG A 777 29.51 -20.01 -63.10
C ARG A 777 29.89 -19.76 -64.57
N GLY A 778 29.87 -18.52 -65.04
CA GLY A 778 30.20 -18.17 -66.43
C GLY A 778 29.14 -18.62 -67.46
N THR A 779 27.88 -18.78 -67.03
CA THR A 779 26.81 -19.24 -67.92
C THR A 779 26.51 -18.18 -69.00
N PRO A 780 26.38 -18.55 -70.29
CA PRO A 780 26.06 -17.60 -71.36
C PRO A 780 24.73 -16.85 -71.13
N GLU A 781 24.66 -15.58 -71.54
CA GLU A 781 23.51 -14.69 -71.31
C GLU A 781 22.21 -15.23 -71.93
N GLU A 782 22.30 -15.90 -73.08
CA GLU A 782 21.16 -16.57 -73.73
C GLU A 782 20.56 -17.69 -72.89
N SER A 783 21.38 -18.40 -72.11
CA SER A 783 20.94 -19.43 -71.17
C SER A 783 20.32 -18.85 -69.90
N MET A 784 20.64 -17.60 -69.55
CA MET A 784 20.03 -16.88 -68.41
C MET A 784 18.69 -16.22 -68.75
N LYS A 785 18.34 -16.12 -70.04
CA LYS A 785 17.15 -15.42 -70.54
C LYS A 785 15.84 -15.92 -69.93
N ALA A 786 15.74 -17.23 -69.65
CA ALA A 786 14.57 -17.83 -69.00
C ALA A 786 14.39 -17.34 -67.54
N THR A 787 15.48 -17.24 -66.77
CA THR A 787 15.41 -16.73 -65.39
C THR A 787 15.20 -15.21 -65.36
N LEU A 788 15.71 -14.48 -66.36
CA LEU A 788 15.44 -13.04 -66.51
C LEU A 788 13.97 -12.76 -66.86
N SER A 789 13.31 -13.61 -67.65
CA SER A 789 11.88 -13.44 -67.97
C SER A 789 10.96 -13.74 -66.79
N GLU A 790 11.35 -14.64 -65.88
CA GLU A 790 10.63 -14.88 -64.60
C GLU A 790 10.52 -13.61 -63.73
N ARG A 791 11.41 -12.62 -63.91
CA ARG A 791 11.49 -11.39 -63.10
C ARG A 791 10.38 -10.38 -63.42
N ALA A 792 9.91 -10.33 -64.66
CA ALA A 792 9.08 -9.21 -65.14
C ALA A 792 7.72 -9.13 -64.45
N VAL A 793 7.02 -10.26 -64.32
CA VAL A 793 5.67 -10.31 -63.72
C VAL A 793 5.70 -9.98 -62.22
N PRO A 794 6.53 -10.63 -61.37
CA PRO A 794 6.59 -10.30 -59.95
C PRO A 794 7.05 -8.86 -59.67
N ALA A 795 7.87 -8.27 -60.55
CA ALA A 795 8.28 -6.87 -60.43
C ALA A 795 7.12 -5.90 -60.67
N ALA A 796 6.28 -6.16 -61.69
CA ALA A 796 5.09 -5.36 -61.95
C ALA A 796 4.07 -5.50 -60.81
N GLU A 797 3.81 -6.73 -60.35
CA GLU A 797 2.94 -7.01 -59.21
C GLU A 797 3.44 -6.32 -57.92
N LEU A 798 4.76 -6.31 -57.66
CA LEU A 798 5.33 -5.66 -56.48
C LEU A 798 5.06 -4.15 -56.49
N ALA A 799 5.20 -3.49 -57.64
CA ALA A 799 4.92 -2.08 -57.77
C ALA A 799 3.43 -1.77 -57.54
N GLU A 800 2.53 -2.58 -58.10
CA GLU A 800 1.09 -2.45 -57.91
C GLU A 800 0.66 -2.66 -56.46
N VAL A 801 1.12 -3.74 -55.83
CA VAL A 801 0.83 -4.05 -54.42
C VAL A 801 1.38 -2.96 -53.50
N THR A 802 2.58 -2.45 -53.77
CA THR A 802 3.15 -1.35 -52.99
C THR A 802 2.32 -0.07 -53.12
N ALA A 803 1.88 0.29 -54.33
CA ALA A 803 1.00 1.44 -54.55
C ALA A 803 -0.37 1.25 -53.86
N ALA A 804 -0.93 0.04 -53.91
CA ALA A 804 -2.17 -0.30 -53.23
C ALA A 804 -2.03 -0.21 -51.70
N LEU A 805 -0.91 -0.66 -51.13
CA LEU A 805 -0.60 -0.56 -49.70
C LEU A 805 -0.47 0.91 -49.27
N VAL A 806 0.25 1.73 -50.05
CA VAL A 806 0.36 3.17 -49.80
C VAL A 806 -1.00 3.83 -49.85
N LYS A 807 -1.86 3.49 -50.83
CA LYS A 807 -3.23 4.01 -50.91
C LYS A 807 -4.08 3.58 -49.71
N ALA A 808 -4.00 2.31 -49.30
CA ALA A 808 -4.71 1.77 -48.13
C ALA A 808 -4.27 2.43 -46.82
N SER A 809 -3.01 2.89 -46.73
CA SER A 809 -2.46 3.59 -45.58
C SER A 809 -2.97 5.04 -45.39
N VAL A 810 -3.68 5.60 -46.38
CA VAL A 810 -4.27 6.95 -46.28
C VAL A 810 -5.68 6.83 -45.72
N PRO A 811 -5.97 7.40 -44.53
CA PRO A 811 -7.33 7.42 -44.01
C PRO A 811 -8.24 8.33 -44.83
N VAL A 812 -9.51 7.94 -44.94
CA VAL A 812 -10.54 8.77 -45.60
C VAL A 812 -10.97 9.90 -44.65
N LYS A 813 -11.01 11.13 -45.16
CA LYS A 813 -11.45 12.30 -44.39
C LYS A 813 -12.95 12.22 -44.11
N ILE A 814 -13.36 12.66 -42.92
CA ILE A 814 -14.76 12.56 -42.47
C ILE A 814 -15.69 13.51 -43.22
N GLY A 815 -15.17 14.68 -43.61
CA GLY A 815 -15.90 15.60 -44.48
C GLY A 815 -16.26 14.98 -45.83
N ASP A 816 -15.47 13.99 -46.29
CA ASP A 816 -15.69 13.34 -47.58
C ASP A 816 -16.65 12.14 -47.44
N ARG A 817 -16.52 11.36 -46.36
CA ARG A 817 -17.30 10.12 -46.18
C ARG A 817 -17.39 9.67 -44.72
N LEU A 818 -18.60 9.43 -44.25
CA LEU A 818 -18.85 8.80 -42.94
C LEU A 818 -18.72 7.26 -43.02
N ILE A 819 -18.36 6.66 -41.90
CA ILE A 819 -18.13 5.21 -41.75
C ILE A 819 -19.00 4.69 -40.60
N GLY A 820 -19.82 3.68 -40.87
CA GLY A 820 -20.67 3.00 -39.90
C GLY A 820 -19.90 2.07 -38.97
N ALA A 821 -20.61 1.48 -38.02
CA ALA A 821 -20.07 0.51 -37.06
C ALA A 821 -19.48 -0.74 -37.73
N ASP A 822 -20.04 -1.15 -38.86
CA ASP A 822 -19.62 -2.29 -39.67
C ASP A 822 -18.48 -1.96 -40.65
N GLY A 823 -17.95 -0.73 -40.60
CA GLY A 823 -16.91 -0.24 -41.50
C GLY A 823 -17.40 0.17 -42.89
N ARG A 824 -18.72 0.09 -43.16
CA ARG A 824 -19.29 0.48 -44.46
C ARG A 824 -19.55 2.00 -44.52
N PRO A 825 -19.50 2.60 -45.72
CA PRO A 825 -19.88 4.00 -45.90
C PRO A 825 -21.33 4.27 -45.47
N VAL A 826 -21.54 5.43 -44.86
CA VAL A 826 -22.86 5.93 -44.45
C VAL A 826 -23.11 7.27 -45.13
N THR A 827 -24.33 7.47 -45.64
CA THR A 827 -24.77 8.76 -46.20
C THR A 827 -25.55 9.56 -45.18
N LEU A 828 -25.11 10.81 -44.95
CA LEU A 828 -25.85 11.85 -44.24
C LEU A 828 -25.56 13.16 -44.98
N SER A 829 -26.58 13.90 -45.40
CA SER A 829 -26.33 15.14 -46.15
C SER A 829 -25.72 16.22 -45.24
N ALA A 830 -24.84 17.04 -45.80
CA ALA A 830 -24.30 18.21 -45.13
C ALA A 830 -25.41 19.22 -44.74
N ASP A 831 -26.51 19.25 -45.50
CA ASP A 831 -27.65 20.15 -45.33
C ASP A 831 -28.75 19.59 -44.38
N GLU A 832 -28.63 18.33 -43.97
CA GLU A 832 -29.62 17.66 -43.14
C GLU A 832 -29.59 18.19 -41.70
N LYS A 833 -30.63 18.93 -41.31
CA LYS A 833 -30.74 19.54 -39.98
C LYS A 833 -31.11 18.50 -38.93
N GLY A 834 -30.35 18.46 -37.83
CA GLY A 834 -30.74 17.69 -36.66
C GLY A 834 -31.77 18.43 -35.79
N ASN A 835 -32.45 17.67 -34.94
CA ASN A 835 -33.41 18.15 -33.96
C ASN A 835 -32.78 18.17 -32.56
N ASP A 836 -32.61 19.36 -31.99
CA ASP A 836 -32.03 19.59 -30.66
C ASP A 836 -32.85 18.97 -29.52
N VAL A 837 -34.19 18.98 -29.60
CA VAL A 837 -35.07 18.38 -28.59
C VAL A 837 -34.95 16.86 -28.63
N ALA A 838 -34.99 16.27 -29.83
CA ALA A 838 -34.79 14.83 -30.01
C ALA A 838 -33.38 14.42 -29.56
N GLY A 839 -32.36 15.22 -29.90
CA GLY A 839 -30.98 14.99 -29.49
C GLY A 839 -30.80 14.96 -27.98
N ARG A 840 -31.40 15.92 -27.28
CA ARG A 840 -31.39 15.97 -25.81
C ARG A 840 -32.09 14.76 -25.18
N LEU A 841 -33.23 14.33 -25.73
CA LEU A 841 -33.95 13.15 -25.25
C LEU A 841 -33.11 11.89 -25.46
N LEU A 842 -32.60 11.68 -26.67
CA LEU A 842 -31.75 10.54 -27.03
C LEU A 842 -30.49 10.47 -26.18
N PHE A 843 -29.83 11.60 -25.89
CA PHE A 843 -28.66 11.62 -25.01
C PHE A 843 -28.98 11.08 -23.60
N THR A 844 -30.19 11.32 -23.12
CA THR A 844 -30.66 10.86 -21.81
C THR A 844 -31.05 9.38 -21.85
N GLU A 845 -31.77 8.95 -22.90
CA GLU A 845 -32.33 7.59 -23.02
C GLU A 845 -31.34 6.53 -23.53
N LYS A 846 -30.36 6.92 -24.34
CA LYS A 846 -29.36 6.01 -24.95
C LYS A 846 -28.17 5.72 -24.05
N GLY A 847 -28.25 6.07 -22.77
CA GLY A 847 -27.25 5.74 -21.75
C GLY A 847 -26.00 6.61 -21.78
N CYS A 848 -25.97 7.73 -22.53
CA CYS A 848 -24.79 8.62 -22.53
C CYS A 848 -24.49 9.15 -21.13
N LEU A 849 -25.53 9.40 -20.31
CA LEU A 849 -25.42 9.85 -18.92
C LEU A 849 -24.85 8.80 -17.95
N ALA A 850 -24.76 7.52 -18.35
CA ALA A 850 -24.11 6.51 -17.52
C ALA A 850 -22.58 6.70 -17.47
N CYS A 851 -22.01 7.32 -18.51
CA CYS A 851 -20.58 7.55 -18.62
C CYS A 851 -20.22 9.04 -18.54
N HIS A 852 -21.07 9.92 -19.08
CA HIS A 852 -20.82 11.36 -19.20
C HIS A 852 -21.71 12.19 -18.27
N ALA A 853 -21.19 13.35 -17.87
CA ALA A 853 -21.97 14.44 -17.30
C ALA A 853 -22.09 15.58 -18.32
N HIS A 854 -23.19 16.34 -18.23
CA HIS A 854 -23.44 17.52 -19.05
C HIS A 854 -24.38 18.50 -18.32
N GLU A 855 -23.96 19.74 -18.11
CA GLU A 855 -24.66 20.82 -17.41
C GLU A 855 -26.08 21.03 -17.95
N GLY A 856 -26.22 21.06 -19.28
CA GLY A 856 -27.53 21.14 -19.94
C GLY A 856 -28.55 20.11 -19.44
N THR A 857 -28.17 18.92 -18.95
CA THR A 857 -29.12 17.92 -18.43
C THR A 857 -29.62 18.21 -17.02
N THR A 858 -28.95 19.08 -16.28
CA THR A 858 -29.31 19.44 -14.90
C THR A 858 -30.54 20.34 -14.81
N LYS A 859 -30.89 21.03 -15.90
CA LYS A 859 -32.06 21.91 -16.02
C LYS A 859 -33.07 21.33 -17.01
N ALA A 860 -34.35 21.53 -16.73
CA ALA A 860 -35.41 21.15 -17.66
C ALA A 860 -35.33 22.00 -18.94
N MET A 861 -35.43 21.36 -20.11
CA MET A 861 -35.50 22.05 -21.39
C MET A 861 -36.94 22.53 -21.61
N LYS A 862 -37.12 23.83 -21.86
CA LYS A 862 -38.43 24.44 -22.10
C LYS A 862 -38.53 25.01 -23.52
N ARG A 863 -39.70 24.88 -24.14
CA ARG A 863 -40.11 25.62 -25.35
C ARG A 863 -41.47 26.25 -25.08
N ASP A 864 -41.61 27.54 -25.42
CA ASP A 864 -42.85 28.31 -25.23
C ASP A 864 -43.41 28.20 -23.80
N GLY A 865 -42.52 28.25 -22.80
CA GLY A 865 -42.88 28.13 -21.38
C GLY A 865 -43.20 26.71 -20.89
N LYS A 866 -43.34 25.72 -21.78
CA LYS A 866 -43.64 24.32 -21.44
C LYS A 866 -42.37 23.48 -21.39
N THR A 867 -42.26 22.60 -20.39
CA THR A 867 -41.18 21.62 -20.30
C THR A 867 -41.33 20.57 -21.40
N VAL A 868 -40.32 20.45 -22.26
CA VAL A 868 -40.26 19.46 -23.35
C VAL A 868 -39.34 18.28 -22.99
N VAL A 869 -38.32 18.50 -22.16
CA VAL A 869 -37.48 17.43 -21.59
C VAL A 869 -37.19 17.76 -20.12
N TYR A 870 -37.37 16.79 -19.23
CA TYR A 870 -37.09 16.95 -17.79
C TYR A 870 -35.58 17.01 -17.48
N SER A 871 -35.24 17.49 -16.28
CA SER A 871 -33.87 17.48 -15.77
C SER A 871 -33.48 16.06 -15.34
N VAL A 872 -32.33 15.60 -15.83
CA VAL A 872 -31.71 14.32 -15.44
C VAL A 872 -30.22 14.59 -15.18
N PRO A 873 -29.85 14.95 -13.93
CA PRO A 873 -28.45 15.15 -13.58
C PRO A 873 -27.68 13.81 -13.60
N SER A 874 -26.40 13.86 -13.91
CA SER A 874 -25.48 12.73 -13.78
C SER A 874 -24.19 13.19 -13.13
N GLU A 875 -23.67 12.36 -12.22
CA GLU A 875 -22.35 12.53 -11.59
C GLU A 875 -21.29 11.61 -12.25
N ALA A 876 -21.63 10.97 -13.38
CA ALA A 876 -20.74 10.04 -14.06
C ALA A 876 -19.40 10.69 -14.45
N ASN A 877 -18.31 9.97 -14.16
CA ASN A 877 -16.93 10.43 -14.34
C ASN A 877 -16.06 9.45 -15.13
N PHE A 878 -16.67 8.43 -15.74
CA PHE A 878 -15.96 7.48 -16.59
C PHE A 878 -15.54 8.11 -17.93
N GLY A 879 -16.45 8.87 -18.54
CA GLY A 879 -16.22 9.71 -19.71
C GLY A 879 -15.99 11.18 -19.34
N PRO A 880 -15.42 11.98 -20.26
CA PRO A 880 -15.22 13.40 -20.03
C PRO A 880 -16.54 14.16 -19.85
N GLU A 881 -16.50 15.23 -19.07
CA GLU A 881 -17.56 16.23 -19.01
C GLU A 881 -17.71 16.95 -20.38
N LEU A 882 -18.95 17.06 -20.86
CA LEU A 882 -19.25 17.46 -22.24
C LEU A 882 -19.83 18.87 -22.40
N SER A 883 -20.03 19.65 -21.33
CA SER A 883 -20.67 20.96 -21.38
C SER A 883 -19.93 21.99 -22.24
N ARG A 884 -18.59 21.91 -22.26
CA ARG A 884 -17.72 22.77 -23.10
C ARG A 884 -17.39 22.17 -24.46
N LEU A 885 -18.05 21.07 -24.88
CA LEU A 885 -17.71 20.38 -26.12
C LEU A 885 -17.80 21.30 -27.35
N ALA A 886 -18.81 22.18 -27.40
CA ALA A 886 -18.97 23.14 -28.48
C ALA A 886 -17.75 24.05 -28.64
N GLU A 887 -17.18 24.56 -27.55
CA GLU A 887 -15.96 25.41 -27.55
C GLU A 887 -14.72 24.69 -28.07
N LYS A 888 -14.70 23.35 -28.05
CA LYS A 888 -13.60 22.54 -28.60
C LYS A 888 -13.70 22.32 -30.11
N LEU A 889 -14.93 22.14 -30.59
CA LEU A 889 -15.24 21.84 -31.99
C LEU A 889 -15.57 23.12 -32.80
N ALA A 890 -15.72 24.28 -32.16
CA ALA A 890 -16.12 25.54 -32.82
C ALA A 890 -15.01 26.57 -33.13
N PRO A 891 -13.76 26.57 -32.62
CA PRO A 891 -12.86 27.72 -32.84
C PRO A 891 -12.24 27.82 -34.24
N SER A 892 -12.27 26.77 -35.10
CA SER A 892 -11.80 26.90 -36.50
C SER A 892 -12.40 25.96 -37.53
N THR A 893 -13.17 24.95 -37.13
CA THR A 893 -13.91 24.09 -38.05
C THR A 893 -15.23 24.76 -38.37
N ASP A 894 -15.62 24.80 -39.65
CA ASP A 894 -16.97 25.22 -39.99
C ASP A 894 -17.98 24.35 -39.21
N ARG A 895 -19.17 24.90 -38.91
CA ARG A 895 -20.17 24.21 -38.08
C ARG A 895 -20.59 22.85 -38.67
N THR A 896 -20.48 22.69 -39.99
CA THR A 896 -20.80 21.45 -40.69
C THR A 896 -19.76 20.38 -40.40
N SER A 897 -18.47 20.70 -40.49
CA SER A 897 -17.35 19.83 -40.16
C SER A 897 -17.38 19.40 -38.70
N ALA A 898 -17.66 20.33 -37.77
CA ALA A 898 -17.83 20.02 -36.35
C ALA A 898 -18.98 19.02 -36.10
N ARG A 899 -20.11 19.21 -36.79
CA ARG A 899 -21.27 18.31 -36.73
C ARG A 899 -20.93 16.93 -37.29
N LEU A 900 -20.35 16.86 -38.49
CA LEU A 900 -19.98 15.59 -39.14
C LEU A 900 -18.94 14.82 -38.31
N TRP A 901 -17.98 15.51 -37.70
CA TRP A 901 -17.02 14.91 -36.76
C TRP A 901 -17.75 14.25 -35.58
N LEU A 902 -18.69 14.96 -34.96
CA LEU A 902 -19.41 14.45 -33.79
C LEU A 902 -20.35 13.29 -34.16
N VAL A 903 -21.01 13.37 -35.32
CA VAL A 903 -21.79 12.25 -35.89
C VAL A 903 -20.89 11.03 -36.09
N GLN A 904 -19.73 11.19 -36.72
CA GLN A 904 -18.78 10.10 -36.92
C GLN A 904 -18.33 9.49 -35.60
N TRP A 905 -18.02 10.32 -34.60
CA TRP A 905 -17.62 9.85 -33.27
C TRP A 905 -18.73 9.03 -32.60
N LEU A 906 -19.99 9.46 -32.72
CA LEU A 906 -21.14 8.74 -32.15
C LEU A 906 -21.41 7.41 -32.87
N LEU A 907 -21.31 7.38 -34.21
CA LEU A 907 -21.54 6.19 -35.02
C LEU A 907 -20.44 5.14 -34.86
N ASN A 908 -19.19 5.56 -34.94
CA ASN A 908 -18.02 4.69 -34.85
C ASN A 908 -16.80 5.46 -34.33
N PRO A 909 -16.55 5.45 -33.01
CA PRO A 909 -15.43 6.19 -32.42
C PRO A 909 -14.06 5.56 -32.74
N ASN A 910 -14.02 4.28 -33.16
CA ASN A 910 -12.79 3.57 -33.53
C ASN A 910 -12.10 4.18 -34.75
N VAL A 911 -12.85 4.92 -35.58
CA VAL A 911 -12.33 5.66 -36.74
C VAL A 911 -11.32 6.74 -36.35
N HIS A 912 -11.47 7.31 -35.16
CA HIS A 912 -10.57 8.31 -34.61
C HIS A 912 -9.56 7.72 -33.64
N SER A 913 -10.03 6.81 -32.78
CA SER A 913 -9.24 6.23 -31.73
C SER A 913 -9.62 4.76 -31.61
N PRO A 914 -8.89 3.84 -32.26
CA PRO A 914 -9.20 2.40 -32.25
C PRO A 914 -9.32 1.81 -30.86
N ARG A 915 -8.56 2.37 -29.92
CA ARG A 915 -8.43 1.91 -28.53
C ARG A 915 -9.38 2.63 -27.57
N THR A 916 -10.33 3.41 -28.08
CA THR A 916 -11.30 4.18 -27.28
C THR A 916 -12.13 3.27 -26.37
N ARG A 917 -12.49 3.79 -25.18
CA ARG A 917 -13.45 3.14 -24.28
C ARG A 917 -14.90 3.48 -24.62
N MET A 918 -15.12 4.44 -25.53
CA MET A 918 -16.45 4.80 -26.01
C MET A 918 -17.04 3.61 -26.79
N PRO A 919 -18.21 3.06 -26.39
CA PRO A 919 -18.82 1.95 -27.11
C PRO A 919 -19.36 2.40 -28.47
N ILE A 920 -19.53 1.43 -29.38
CA ILE A 920 -20.34 1.63 -30.59
C ILE A 920 -21.80 1.74 -30.16
N THR A 921 -22.42 2.89 -30.40
CA THR A 921 -23.70 3.29 -29.78
C THR A 921 -24.95 2.72 -30.46
N SER A 922 -24.79 2.00 -31.57
CA SER A 922 -25.89 1.46 -32.40
C SER A 922 -26.94 2.51 -32.81
N LEU A 923 -26.57 3.79 -32.83
CA LEU A 923 -27.41 4.90 -33.28
C LEU A 923 -27.57 4.90 -34.80
N THR A 924 -28.72 5.34 -35.28
CA THR A 924 -28.87 5.67 -36.71
C THR A 924 -28.13 6.98 -37.04
N PRO A 925 -27.77 7.22 -38.31
CA PRO A 925 -27.11 8.46 -38.72
C PRO A 925 -27.89 9.72 -38.32
N GLN A 926 -29.21 9.69 -38.45
CA GLN A 926 -30.07 10.81 -38.03
C GLN A 926 -30.12 10.98 -36.51
N GLN A 927 -30.20 9.90 -35.73
CA GLN A 927 -30.17 9.99 -34.26
C GLN A 927 -28.83 10.58 -33.77
N ALA A 928 -27.71 10.17 -34.37
CA ALA A 928 -26.41 10.77 -34.10
C ALA A 928 -26.38 12.26 -34.48
N ASN A 929 -27.01 12.64 -35.60
CA ASN A 929 -27.14 14.03 -36.04
C ASN A 929 -27.95 14.89 -35.06
N ASP A 930 -29.03 14.37 -34.53
CA ASP A 930 -29.88 15.04 -33.53
C ASP A 930 -29.10 15.31 -32.24
N ILE A 931 -28.41 14.29 -31.70
CA ILE A 931 -27.56 14.42 -30.51
C ILE A 931 -26.44 15.45 -30.75
N ALA A 932 -25.76 15.35 -31.90
CA ALA A 932 -24.68 16.27 -32.26
C ALA A 932 -25.18 17.72 -32.35
N THR A 933 -26.37 17.92 -32.91
CA THR A 933 -26.99 19.25 -33.03
C THR A 933 -27.26 19.85 -31.66
N TRP A 934 -27.79 19.08 -30.72
CA TRP A 934 -28.02 19.56 -29.35
C TRP A 934 -26.71 19.91 -28.63
N LEU A 935 -25.72 19.01 -28.67
CA LEU A 935 -24.42 19.20 -28.00
C LEU A 935 -23.67 20.44 -28.52
N LEU A 936 -23.73 20.71 -29.81
CA LEU A 936 -23.07 21.88 -30.42
C LEU A 936 -23.84 23.19 -30.21
N ALA A 937 -25.14 23.12 -29.92
CA ALA A 937 -25.98 24.30 -29.65
C ALA A 937 -25.82 24.81 -28.20
N HIS A 938 -25.45 23.93 -27.26
CA HIS A 938 -25.25 24.30 -25.87
C HIS A 938 -23.99 25.14 -25.67
N LYS A 939 -24.10 26.21 -24.88
CA LYS A 939 -22.97 27.03 -24.41
C LYS A 939 -22.86 26.85 -22.89
N SER A 940 -21.67 26.55 -22.39
CA SER A 940 -21.44 26.41 -20.96
C SER A 940 -21.65 27.75 -20.23
N GLU A 941 -22.16 27.70 -19.00
CA GLU A 941 -22.31 28.89 -18.16
C GLU A 941 -20.96 29.40 -17.63
N GLN A 942 -19.93 28.54 -17.62
CA GLN A 942 -18.57 28.88 -17.23
C GLN A 942 -17.64 28.82 -18.44
N PRO A 943 -17.27 29.95 -19.08
CA PRO A 943 -16.32 29.96 -20.18
C PRO A 943 -14.94 29.51 -19.72
N TRP A 944 -14.10 29.02 -20.65
CA TRP A 944 -12.71 28.70 -20.36
C TRP A 944 -11.92 29.96 -19.96
N PRO A 945 -11.38 30.07 -18.73
CA PRO A 945 -10.71 31.30 -18.24
C PRO A 945 -9.32 31.59 -18.85
N VAL A 946 -8.89 30.88 -19.90
CA VAL A 946 -7.53 30.93 -20.43
C VAL A 946 -7.47 31.63 -21.79
N ASN A 947 -6.60 32.64 -21.87
CA ASN A 947 -6.32 33.35 -23.12
C ASN A 947 -5.35 32.56 -24.01
N ASP A 948 -5.45 32.73 -25.33
CA ASP A 948 -4.46 32.19 -26.26
C ASP A 948 -3.09 32.81 -25.95
N PRO A 949 -2.03 32.01 -25.71
CA PRO A 949 -0.67 32.56 -25.62
C PRO A 949 -0.23 33.26 -26.91
N GLY A 950 -0.90 33.03 -28.04
CA GLY A 950 -0.62 33.69 -29.32
C GLY A 950 0.60 33.12 -30.04
N GLN A 951 1.01 33.78 -31.12
CA GLN A 951 2.18 33.37 -31.92
C GLN A 951 3.46 34.02 -31.37
N PRO A 952 4.59 33.28 -31.29
CA PRO A 952 5.88 33.85 -30.89
C PRO A 952 6.46 34.74 -31.99
N SER A 953 7.41 35.60 -31.63
CA SER A 953 8.24 36.28 -32.63
C SER A 953 9.16 35.28 -33.34
N LEU A 954 9.59 35.62 -34.56
CA LEU A 954 10.50 34.77 -35.32
C LEU A 954 11.83 34.56 -34.58
N ASN A 955 12.37 35.61 -33.97
CA ASN A 955 13.61 35.54 -33.20
C ASN A 955 13.49 34.54 -32.04
N ASN A 956 12.37 34.53 -31.31
CA ASN A 956 12.15 33.58 -30.21
C ASN A 956 12.13 32.12 -30.70
N LEU A 957 11.58 31.88 -31.90
CA LEU A 957 11.59 30.54 -32.53
C LEU A 957 12.99 30.13 -32.97
N VAL A 958 13.76 31.04 -33.57
CA VAL A 958 15.14 30.79 -33.99
C VAL A 958 16.02 30.51 -32.77
N ASP A 959 15.92 31.32 -31.72
CA ASP A 959 16.69 31.13 -30.48
C ASP A 959 16.41 29.76 -29.86
N LEU A 960 15.14 29.35 -29.80
CA LEU A 960 14.76 28.03 -29.30
C LEU A 960 15.23 26.89 -30.24
N ALA A 961 15.13 27.06 -31.55
CA ALA A 961 15.65 26.09 -32.52
C ALA A 961 17.16 25.91 -32.39
N ARG A 962 17.91 27.00 -32.17
CA ARG A 962 19.34 26.99 -31.91
C ARG A 962 19.69 26.20 -30.65
N VAL A 963 18.92 26.36 -29.58
CA VAL A 963 19.08 25.55 -28.36
C VAL A 963 18.98 24.06 -28.69
N TYR A 964 17.95 23.65 -29.44
CA TYR A 964 17.77 22.25 -29.81
C TYR A 964 18.84 21.71 -30.77
N LEU A 965 19.24 22.50 -31.76
CA LEU A 965 20.28 22.12 -32.72
C LEU A 965 21.66 22.01 -32.09
N SER A 966 21.99 22.82 -31.08
CA SER A 966 23.29 22.78 -30.39
C SER A 966 23.61 21.42 -29.75
N ARG A 967 22.58 20.60 -29.50
CA ARG A 967 22.69 19.23 -28.97
C ARG A 967 22.51 18.15 -30.02
N ALA A 968 22.05 18.51 -31.22
CA ALA A 968 21.85 17.54 -32.29
C ALA A 968 23.22 17.00 -32.74
N SER A 969 23.33 15.68 -32.82
CA SER A 969 24.55 15.01 -33.25
C SER A 969 24.99 15.51 -34.62
N GLY A 970 26.14 16.19 -34.69
CA GLY A 970 26.74 16.63 -35.95
C GLY A 970 26.53 18.10 -36.34
N VAL A 971 25.99 18.96 -35.47
CA VAL A 971 26.03 20.42 -35.70
C VAL A 971 26.88 21.07 -34.62
N GLY A 972 28.07 21.55 -34.99
CA GLY A 972 28.96 22.26 -34.06
C GLY A 972 28.47 23.68 -33.75
N SER A 973 28.87 24.25 -32.60
CA SER A 973 28.48 25.62 -32.22
C SER A 973 28.89 26.68 -33.27
N LYS A 974 30.06 26.52 -33.89
CA LYS A 974 30.53 27.40 -34.99
C LYS A 974 29.71 27.25 -36.27
N GLU A 975 29.20 26.05 -36.55
CA GLU A 975 28.35 25.80 -37.72
C GLU A 975 26.95 26.35 -37.49
N LEU A 976 26.46 26.33 -36.24
CA LEU A 976 25.15 26.88 -35.88
C LEU A 976 25.06 28.38 -36.15
N ASP A 977 26.13 29.13 -35.91
CA ASP A 977 26.22 30.56 -36.26
C ASP A 977 26.16 30.82 -37.76
N GLN A 978 26.57 29.85 -38.58
CA GLN A 978 26.50 29.93 -40.04
C GLN A 978 25.11 29.53 -40.56
N TYR A 979 24.53 28.47 -40.00
CA TYR A 979 23.27 27.91 -40.47
C TYR A 979 22.05 28.64 -39.92
N MET A 980 22.11 29.26 -38.74
CA MET A 980 20.99 30.00 -38.17
C MET A 980 21.48 31.25 -37.44
N PRO A 981 22.04 32.26 -38.14
CA PRO A 981 22.55 33.46 -37.50
C PRO A 981 21.46 34.17 -36.69
N ALA A 982 21.83 34.79 -35.56
CA ALA A 982 20.90 35.60 -34.79
C ALA A 982 20.39 36.79 -35.64
N GLY A 983 19.08 36.85 -35.91
CA GLY A 983 18.45 37.88 -36.74
C GLY A 983 17.25 37.36 -37.54
N GLU A 984 16.65 38.22 -38.38
CA GLU A 984 15.39 37.94 -39.08
C GLU A 984 15.53 37.01 -40.30
N LYS A 985 16.77 36.74 -40.78
CA LYS A 985 17.01 35.92 -41.97
C LYS A 985 17.19 34.46 -41.59
N LEU A 986 16.25 33.64 -42.04
CA LEU A 986 16.21 32.20 -41.81
C LEU A 986 17.11 31.42 -42.77
N VAL A 987 18.40 31.31 -42.44
CA VAL A 987 19.29 30.35 -43.12
C VAL A 987 18.98 28.95 -42.58
N GLY A 988 19.13 27.90 -43.40
CA GLY A 988 18.98 26.52 -42.98
C GLY A 988 20.27 25.72 -43.03
N ILE A 989 20.15 24.40 -42.90
CA ILE A 989 21.29 23.49 -43.02
C ILE A 989 21.54 23.22 -44.51
N PRO A 990 22.78 23.40 -45.01
CA PRO A 990 23.08 23.15 -46.41
C PRO A 990 22.75 21.72 -46.84
N PRO A 991 22.17 21.50 -48.04
CA PRO A 991 21.75 20.18 -48.51
C PRO A 991 22.84 19.11 -48.47
N GLU A 992 24.09 19.49 -48.74
CA GLU A 992 25.26 18.61 -48.66
C GLU A 992 25.52 18.08 -47.25
N ARG A 993 25.29 18.92 -46.23
CA ARG A 993 25.45 18.49 -44.84
C ARG A 993 24.33 17.53 -44.45
N VAL A 994 23.10 17.85 -44.84
CA VAL A 994 21.91 17.02 -44.59
C VAL A 994 22.04 15.63 -45.22
N ALA A 995 22.71 15.51 -46.38
CA ALA A 995 22.97 14.23 -47.03
C ALA A 995 23.78 13.25 -46.16
N THR A 996 24.59 13.76 -45.22
CA THR A 996 25.41 12.96 -44.31
C THR A 996 24.70 12.57 -43.01
N MET A 997 23.52 13.15 -42.72
CA MET A 997 22.74 12.87 -41.51
C MET A 997 21.93 11.56 -41.65
N SER A 998 21.55 10.96 -40.52
CA SER A 998 20.63 9.81 -40.53
C SER A 998 19.35 10.13 -41.30
N ARG A 999 18.74 9.13 -41.97
CA ARG A 999 17.55 9.31 -42.81
C ARG A 999 16.35 9.89 -42.05
N ASP A 1000 16.23 9.50 -40.79
CA ASP A 1000 15.19 9.92 -39.85
C ASP A 1000 15.59 11.13 -38.99
N ALA A 1001 16.73 11.77 -39.29
CA ALA A 1001 17.13 13.00 -38.60
C ALA A 1001 16.10 14.12 -38.88
N ASP A 1002 15.54 14.67 -37.81
CA ASP A 1002 14.52 15.72 -37.87
C ASP A 1002 15.05 17.00 -38.54
N GLU A 1003 16.36 17.22 -38.44
CA GLU A 1003 17.09 18.36 -39.00
C GLU A 1003 16.98 18.43 -40.53
N ARG A 1004 16.61 17.33 -41.20
CA ARG A 1004 16.35 17.27 -42.64
C ARG A 1004 15.24 18.22 -43.10
N ILE A 1005 14.30 18.58 -42.22
CA ILE A 1005 13.24 19.56 -42.56
C ILE A 1005 13.80 20.98 -42.76
N LEU A 1006 15.00 21.24 -42.24
CA LEU A 1006 15.70 22.53 -42.30
C LEU A 1006 16.67 22.59 -43.49
N ALA A 1007 16.62 21.63 -44.41
CA ALA A 1007 17.54 21.46 -45.53
C ALA A 1007 17.29 22.48 -46.67
N SER A 1008 17.61 23.75 -46.46
CA SER A 1008 17.44 24.81 -47.46
C SER A 1008 18.37 26.00 -47.19
N ASP A 1009 18.76 26.72 -48.23
CA ASP A 1009 19.47 27.99 -48.10
C ASP A 1009 18.62 29.06 -47.40
N ILE A 1010 17.29 28.98 -47.58
CA ILE A 1010 16.29 29.80 -46.89
C ILE A 1010 15.19 28.88 -46.37
N ILE A 1011 14.99 28.85 -45.05
CA ILE A 1011 13.94 28.04 -44.41
C ILE A 1011 12.71 28.91 -44.10
N SER A 1012 11.53 28.29 -44.07
CA SER A 1012 10.29 28.97 -43.71
C SER A 1012 10.07 28.95 -42.19
N GLU A 1013 9.29 29.91 -41.69
CA GLU A 1013 8.83 29.90 -40.29
C GLU A 1013 8.09 28.60 -39.95
N THR A 1014 7.32 28.04 -40.90
CA THR A 1014 6.63 26.77 -40.73
C THR A 1014 7.58 25.58 -40.55
N ALA A 1015 8.72 25.56 -41.24
CA ALA A 1015 9.73 24.52 -41.07
C ALA A 1015 10.37 24.57 -39.67
N ILE A 1016 10.62 25.78 -39.15
CA ILE A 1016 11.16 25.96 -37.79
C ILE A 1016 10.13 25.55 -36.75
N LYS A 1017 8.86 25.99 -36.87
CA LYS A 1017 7.79 25.56 -35.97
C LYS A 1017 7.60 24.05 -35.99
N TRP A 1018 7.70 23.42 -37.16
CA TRP A 1018 7.66 21.97 -37.26
C TRP A 1018 8.82 21.31 -36.49
N TYR A 1019 10.05 21.78 -36.71
CA TYR A 1019 11.24 21.24 -36.05
C TYR A 1019 11.18 21.40 -34.53
N VAL A 1020 10.95 22.62 -34.06
CA VAL A 1020 10.83 22.95 -32.63
C VAL A 1020 9.68 22.15 -32.00
N GLY A 1021 8.53 22.06 -32.68
CA GLY A 1021 7.36 21.32 -32.21
C GLY A 1021 7.65 19.83 -32.03
N LYS A 1022 8.33 19.21 -33.00
CA LYS A 1022 8.75 17.81 -32.91
C LYS A 1022 9.73 17.59 -31.75
N LYS A 1023 10.75 18.44 -31.61
CA LYS A 1023 11.72 18.33 -30.50
C LYS A 1023 11.06 18.52 -29.14
N ALA A 1024 10.16 19.50 -29.02
CA ALA A 1024 9.41 19.74 -27.79
C ALA A 1024 8.52 18.54 -27.42
N ILE A 1025 7.74 17.97 -28.36
CA ILE A 1025 6.95 16.75 -28.11
C ILE A 1025 7.83 15.58 -27.66
N GLY A 1026 9.00 15.41 -28.31
CA GLY A 1026 9.98 14.39 -27.94
C GLY A 1026 10.46 14.54 -26.50
N LYS A 1027 10.76 15.78 -26.10
CA LYS A 1027 11.24 16.10 -24.75
C LYS A 1027 10.16 15.92 -23.68
N LEU A 1028 8.93 16.38 -23.96
CA LEU A 1028 7.80 16.28 -23.04
C LEU A 1028 7.24 14.84 -22.95
N GLY A 1029 7.58 13.95 -23.90
CA GLY A 1029 7.15 12.56 -23.89
C GLY A 1029 5.67 12.36 -24.23
N CYS A 1030 5.04 13.29 -24.95
CA CYS A 1030 3.59 13.22 -25.20
C CYS A 1030 3.15 11.93 -25.91
N TYR A 1031 4.06 11.31 -26.67
CA TYR A 1031 3.85 10.03 -27.37
C TYR A 1031 3.70 8.82 -26.42
N GLY A 1032 4.11 8.94 -25.16
CA GLY A 1032 3.84 7.94 -24.12
C GLY A 1032 2.34 7.84 -23.80
N CYS A 1033 1.61 8.96 -23.93
CA CYS A 1033 0.16 8.98 -23.74
C CYS A 1033 -0.62 8.94 -25.06
N HIS A 1034 -0.05 9.41 -26.16
CA HIS A 1034 -0.76 9.60 -27.43
C HIS A 1034 -0.14 8.85 -28.60
N ASP A 1035 -0.95 8.49 -29.60
CA ASP A 1035 -0.45 8.12 -30.93
C ASP A 1035 -0.27 9.39 -31.77
N ILE A 1036 0.99 9.79 -31.96
CA ILE A 1036 1.39 11.01 -32.66
C ILE A 1036 2.14 10.63 -33.95
N PRO A 1037 1.78 11.20 -35.13
CA PRO A 1037 2.57 11.02 -36.34
C PRO A 1037 4.05 11.40 -36.11
N GLY A 1038 4.97 10.53 -36.50
CA GLY A 1038 6.41 10.74 -36.33
C GLY A 1038 7.01 10.26 -35.01
N PHE A 1039 6.20 9.65 -34.13
CA PHE A 1039 6.63 9.08 -32.85
C PHE A 1039 6.27 7.59 -32.70
N GLU A 1040 6.09 6.88 -33.82
CA GLU A 1040 5.60 5.49 -33.85
C GLU A 1040 6.48 4.52 -33.07
N ARG A 1041 7.79 4.79 -33.02
CA ARG A 1041 8.81 3.92 -32.41
C ARG A 1041 9.62 4.64 -31.32
N SER A 1042 9.11 5.75 -30.79
CA SER A 1042 9.82 6.51 -29.75
C SER A 1042 9.80 5.75 -28.42
N ALA A 1043 10.97 5.62 -27.79
CA ALA A 1043 11.12 4.98 -26.50
C ALA A 1043 10.59 5.88 -25.36
N PRO A 1044 10.11 5.33 -24.23
CA PRO A 1044 9.72 6.11 -23.07
C PRO A 1044 10.82 7.09 -22.63
N ASN A 1045 10.44 8.30 -22.21
CA ASN A 1045 11.38 9.38 -21.85
C ASN A 1045 11.71 9.42 -20.34
N GLY A 1046 10.92 8.77 -19.50
CA GLY A 1046 11.10 8.70 -18.06
C GLY A 1046 12.07 7.60 -17.64
N VAL A 1047 12.65 7.77 -16.44
CA VAL A 1047 13.53 6.74 -15.86
C VAL A 1047 12.77 5.46 -15.55
N ALA A 1048 13.39 4.30 -15.73
CA ALA A 1048 12.78 3.04 -15.30
C ALA A 1048 12.48 3.06 -13.78
N LEU A 1049 11.24 2.73 -13.44
CA LEU A 1049 10.78 2.56 -12.05
C LEU A 1049 10.83 1.09 -11.61
N THR A 1050 11.13 0.16 -12.52
CA THR A 1050 11.55 -1.20 -12.18
C THR A 1050 12.69 -1.14 -11.15
N ASP A 1051 12.61 -1.96 -10.09
CA ASP A 1051 13.60 -2.02 -8.99
C ASP A 1051 13.76 -0.72 -8.17
N TRP A 1052 12.86 0.27 -8.31
CA TRP A 1052 12.98 1.55 -7.62
C TRP A 1052 13.03 1.40 -6.09
N GLY A 1053 12.23 0.50 -5.52
CA GLY A 1053 12.20 0.23 -4.07
C GLY A 1053 13.55 -0.17 -3.47
N ARG A 1054 14.46 -0.72 -4.29
CA ARG A 1054 15.79 -1.20 -3.86
C ARG A 1054 16.91 -0.18 -4.02
N LYS A 1055 16.72 0.88 -4.79
CA LYS A 1055 17.79 1.87 -5.05
C LYS A 1055 18.26 2.46 -3.72
N ALA A 1056 19.53 2.34 -3.36
CA ALA A 1056 20.06 2.93 -2.14
C ALA A 1056 19.78 4.45 -2.09
N PRO A 1057 19.45 5.05 -0.93
CA PRO A 1057 19.11 6.48 -0.90
C PRO A 1057 20.26 7.37 -1.39
N GLN A 1058 21.50 6.93 -1.24
CA GLN A 1058 22.69 7.62 -1.76
C GLN A 1058 22.75 7.77 -3.29
N VAL A 1059 22.05 6.93 -4.06
CA VAL A 1059 21.98 7.05 -5.53
C VAL A 1059 20.79 7.91 -5.99
N LEU A 1060 19.94 8.36 -5.07
CA LEU A 1060 18.85 9.30 -5.38
C LEU A 1060 19.38 10.74 -5.37
N PRO A 1061 19.06 11.55 -6.39
CA PRO A 1061 19.57 12.91 -6.49
C PRO A 1061 18.68 13.88 -5.71
N PHE A 1062 18.91 14.00 -4.40
CA PHE A 1062 18.15 14.89 -3.50
C PHE A 1062 18.35 16.39 -3.77
N GLU A 1063 19.55 16.77 -4.21
CA GLU A 1063 19.91 18.14 -4.61
C GLU A 1063 19.46 19.22 -3.59
N ASP A 1064 19.03 20.39 -4.05
CA ASP A 1064 18.55 21.51 -3.22
C ASP A 1064 17.07 21.40 -2.85
N GLY A 1065 16.49 20.19 -2.90
CA GLY A 1065 15.06 19.97 -2.69
C GLY A 1065 14.56 20.50 -1.35
N ALA A 1066 15.31 20.29 -0.25
CA ALA A 1066 14.92 20.79 1.07
C ALA A 1066 14.92 22.33 1.13
N ALA A 1067 15.88 22.97 0.46
CA ALA A 1067 15.94 24.42 0.37
C ALA A 1067 14.80 24.99 -0.49
N TYR A 1068 14.41 24.30 -1.58
CA TYR A 1068 13.23 24.63 -2.37
C TYR A 1068 11.99 24.62 -1.49
N VAL A 1069 11.73 23.51 -0.78
CA VAL A 1069 10.54 23.35 0.04
C VAL A 1069 10.47 24.43 1.14
N ARG A 1070 11.57 24.70 1.85
CA ARG A 1070 11.62 25.74 2.89
C ARG A 1070 11.37 27.16 2.39
N ARG A 1071 11.76 27.47 1.15
CA ARG A 1071 11.51 28.79 0.55
C ARG A 1071 10.08 28.91 0.02
N THR A 1072 9.61 27.87 -0.65
CA THR A 1072 8.32 27.89 -1.36
C THR A 1072 7.17 27.78 -0.38
N TYR A 1073 7.27 26.84 0.55
CA TYR A 1073 6.31 26.63 1.62
C TYR A 1073 6.85 27.35 2.85
N HIS A 1074 6.07 28.28 3.42
CA HIS A 1074 6.45 29.00 4.63
C HIS A 1074 6.39 28.07 5.85
N LEU A 1075 7.27 27.07 5.86
CA LEU A 1075 7.39 26.08 6.91
C LEU A 1075 8.19 26.71 8.03
N THR A 1076 7.47 27.34 8.97
CA THR A 1076 8.06 27.83 10.21
C THR A 1076 8.61 26.62 10.96
N PRO A 1077 9.93 26.51 11.20
CA PRO A 1077 10.48 25.40 11.95
C PRO A 1077 9.87 25.42 13.34
N THR A 1078 9.25 24.31 13.75
CA THR A 1078 8.75 24.11 15.12
C THR A 1078 7.86 25.26 15.59
N ALA A 1079 6.70 25.45 14.96
CA ALA A 1079 5.67 26.24 15.61
C ALA A 1079 5.27 25.51 16.91
N PRO A 1080 5.36 26.17 18.08
CA PRO A 1080 4.89 25.59 19.33
C PRO A 1080 3.43 25.12 19.23
N ARG A 1081 3.14 23.93 19.77
CA ARG A 1081 1.92 23.15 19.51
C ARG A 1081 0.75 23.55 20.41
N SER A 1082 0.99 24.37 21.42
CA SER A 1082 -0.02 24.89 22.33
C SER A 1082 0.09 26.40 22.50
N ARG A 1083 -1.03 27.04 22.90
CA ARG A 1083 -1.09 28.47 23.25
C ARG A 1083 0.00 28.87 24.25
N ASP A 1084 0.25 28.02 25.24
CA ASP A 1084 1.24 28.24 26.29
C ASP A 1084 2.68 28.22 25.75
N GLU A 1085 2.97 27.32 24.80
CA GLU A 1085 4.30 27.24 24.17
C GLU A 1085 4.54 28.43 23.21
N ILE A 1086 3.51 28.89 22.49
CA ILE A 1086 3.56 30.09 21.63
C ILE A 1086 3.86 31.33 22.48
N GLU A 1087 3.16 31.46 23.60
CA GLU A 1087 3.35 32.57 24.52
C GLU A 1087 4.74 32.55 25.18
N ALA A 1088 5.24 31.37 25.58
CA ALA A 1088 6.58 31.21 26.13
C ALA A 1088 7.68 31.57 25.11
N ARG A 1089 7.52 31.14 23.85
CA ARG A 1089 8.48 31.41 22.78
C ARG A 1089 8.48 32.89 22.38
N TYR A 1090 7.29 33.48 22.25
CA TYR A 1090 7.13 34.92 22.01
C TYR A 1090 7.83 35.76 23.08
N LYS A 1091 7.59 35.46 24.37
CA LYS A 1091 8.24 36.14 25.51
C LYS A 1091 9.77 35.97 25.51
N THR A 1092 10.26 34.80 25.08
CA THR A 1092 11.70 34.54 24.96
C THR A 1092 12.34 35.39 23.87
N LEU A 1093 11.72 35.51 22.69
CA LEU A 1093 12.24 36.34 21.60
C LEU A 1093 12.04 37.84 21.85
N LEU A 1094 11.01 38.22 22.60
CA LEU A 1094 10.75 39.59 23.03
C LEU A 1094 11.89 40.12 23.92
N THR A 1095 12.46 39.27 24.77
CA THR A 1095 13.52 39.62 25.73
C THR A 1095 14.94 39.47 25.19
N LYS A 1096 15.10 38.94 23.97
CA LYS A 1096 16.39 38.74 23.31
C LYS A 1096 16.93 40.07 22.79
N LYS A 1097 18.10 40.50 23.28
CA LYS A 1097 18.75 41.79 22.92
C LYS A 1097 19.17 41.90 21.45
N GLU A 1098 19.58 40.79 20.84
CA GLU A 1098 19.96 40.73 19.42
C GLU A 1098 19.22 39.55 18.76
N ARG A 1099 18.48 39.86 17.69
CA ARG A 1099 17.73 38.88 16.90
C ARG A 1099 18.42 38.71 15.55
N SER A 1100 18.66 37.47 15.15
CA SER A 1100 19.08 37.16 13.78
C SER A 1100 17.95 37.45 12.79
N ALA A 1101 18.24 37.52 11.49
CA ALA A 1101 17.20 37.69 10.46
C ALA A 1101 16.14 36.58 10.46
N GLY A 1102 16.47 35.40 11.02
CA GLY A 1102 15.52 34.31 11.26
C GLY A 1102 14.67 34.55 12.52
N ASP A 1103 15.30 34.97 13.62
CA ASP A 1103 14.60 35.31 14.87
C ASP A 1103 13.62 36.48 14.69
N GLU A 1104 13.98 37.49 13.87
CA GLU A 1104 13.12 38.65 13.60
C GLU A 1104 11.84 38.25 12.87
N ARG A 1105 11.95 37.33 11.90
CA ARG A 1105 10.79 36.79 11.17
C ARG A 1105 9.93 35.91 12.05
N GLU A 1106 10.55 35.06 12.89
CA GLU A 1106 9.83 34.24 13.86
C GLU A 1106 9.07 35.11 14.87
N PHE A 1107 9.69 36.18 15.35
CA PHE A 1107 9.08 37.14 16.27
C PHE A 1107 7.85 37.83 15.68
N LEU A 1108 7.95 38.36 14.45
CA LEU A 1108 6.84 39.02 13.75
C LEU A 1108 5.63 38.09 13.53
N GLU A 1109 5.86 36.81 13.29
CA GLU A 1109 4.77 35.84 13.15
C GLU A 1109 4.16 35.45 14.50
N LEU A 1110 4.98 35.23 15.53
CA LEU A 1110 4.50 34.95 16.89
C LEU A 1110 3.74 36.15 17.49
N GLU A 1111 4.13 37.38 17.16
CA GLU A 1111 3.45 38.61 17.57
C GLU A 1111 2.03 38.68 17.00
N LYS A 1112 1.86 38.38 15.70
CA LYS A 1112 0.52 38.29 15.07
C LYS A 1112 -0.34 37.21 15.72
N MET A 1113 0.23 36.04 16.02
CA MET A 1113 -0.47 34.95 16.69
C MET A 1113 -0.89 35.34 18.12
N HIS A 1114 0.00 36.01 18.85
CA HIS A 1114 -0.29 36.50 20.21
C HIS A 1114 -1.43 37.52 20.22
N GLN A 1115 -1.43 38.47 19.28
CA GLN A 1115 -2.53 39.43 19.11
C GLN A 1115 -3.87 38.74 18.80
N LEU A 1116 -3.87 37.69 17.97
CA LEU A 1116 -5.08 36.91 17.68
C LEU A 1116 -5.60 36.15 18.93
N PHE A 1117 -4.71 35.60 19.76
CA PHE A 1117 -5.11 34.96 21.03
C PHE A 1117 -5.63 35.94 22.08
N GLU A 1118 -5.08 37.16 22.11
CA GLU A 1118 -5.63 38.24 22.94
C GLU A 1118 -7.02 38.63 22.46
N MET A 1119 -7.23 38.75 21.15
CA MET A 1119 -8.56 39.00 20.58
C MET A 1119 -9.56 37.88 20.88
N GLU A 1120 -9.13 36.62 20.91
CA GLU A 1120 -9.96 35.45 21.26
C GLU A 1120 -10.45 35.49 22.71
N SER A 1121 -9.64 36.04 23.62
CA SER A 1121 -10.00 36.18 25.02
C SER A 1121 -11.01 37.31 25.29
N ARG A 1122 -11.35 38.11 24.28
CA ARG A 1122 -12.34 39.18 24.40
C ARG A 1122 -13.76 38.65 24.20
N THR A 1123 -14.66 39.04 25.10
CA THR A 1123 -16.07 38.66 25.07
C THR A 1123 -16.98 39.66 24.35
N ASP A 1124 -16.41 40.67 23.66
CA ASP A 1124 -17.11 41.81 23.06
C ASP A 1124 -17.31 41.72 21.54
N LEU A 1125 -16.91 40.61 20.91
CA LEU A 1125 -17.06 40.38 19.47
C LEU A 1125 -18.46 39.85 19.12
N ASP A 1126 -19.05 40.37 18.04
CA ASP A 1126 -20.30 39.87 17.46
C ASP A 1126 -20.10 38.51 16.76
N ASP A 1127 -21.19 37.82 16.43
CA ASP A 1127 -21.12 36.46 15.85
C ASP A 1127 -20.28 36.42 14.56
N LYS A 1128 -20.28 37.50 13.75
CA LYS A 1128 -19.44 37.62 12.55
C LYS A 1128 -17.97 37.81 12.88
N GLY A 1129 -17.65 38.63 13.88
CA GLY A 1129 -16.30 38.84 14.38
C GLY A 1129 -15.72 37.58 15.02
N GLN A 1130 -16.53 36.82 15.75
CA GLN A 1130 -16.16 35.51 16.28
C GLN A 1130 -15.86 34.50 15.17
N ASP A 1131 -16.67 34.47 14.11
CA ASP A 1131 -16.47 33.54 12.98
C ASP A 1131 -15.22 33.90 12.15
N GLU A 1132 -14.98 35.19 11.92
CA GLU A 1132 -13.78 35.69 11.24
C GLU A 1132 -12.52 35.43 12.06
N LEU A 1133 -12.59 35.62 13.38
CA LEU A 1133 -11.49 35.32 14.30
C LEU A 1133 -11.20 33.82 14.35
N LYS A 1134 -12.23 32.96 14.42
CA LYS A 1134 -12.07 31.49 14.32
C LYS A 1134 -11.45 31.07 13.00
N LYS A 1135 -11.82 31.69 11.87
CA LYS A 1135 -11.20 31.42 10.56
C LYS A 1135 -9.72 31.80 10.55
N ARG A 1136 -9.35 32.94 11.12
CA ARG A 1136 -7.96 33.39 11.22
C ARG A 1136 -7.15 32.49 12.13
N LEU A 1137 -7.65 32.14 13.32
CA LEU A 1137 -7.02 31.18 14.23
C LEU A 1137 -6.83 29.81 13.57
N ALA A 1138 -7.83 29.32 12.84
CA ALA A 1138 -7.77 28.08 12.10
C ALA A 1138 -6.67 28.07 11.01
N GLN A 1139 -6.25 29.22 10.46
CA GLN A 1139 -5.11 29.27 9.52
C GLN A 1139 -3.77 29.02 10.22
N TYR A 1140 -3.67 29.28 11.53
CA TYR A 1140 -2.45 29.12 12.32
C TYR A 1140 -2.45 27.83 13.16
N THR A 1141 -3.63 27.31 13.51
CA THR A 1141 -3.83 26.03 14.21
C THR A 1141 -4.21 24.88 13.28
N ALA A 1142 -4.44 25.14 11.98
CA ALA A 1142 -4.47 24.08 10.98
C ALA A 1142 -3.18 23.28 11.15
N GLU A 1143 -3.29 21.96 11.29
CA GLU A 1143 -2.16 21.04 11.24
C GLU A 1143 -1.22 21.53 10.13
N LYS A 1144 -0.03 22.05 10.50
CA LYS A 1144 0.93 22.40 9.46
C LYS A 1144 1.26 21.10 8.73
N PRO A 1145 1.11 21.11 7.41
CA PRO A 1145 0.45 20.03 6.71
C PRO A 1145 1.44 18.89 6.58
N TYR A 1146 0.93 17.68 6.30
CA TYR A 1146 1.58 16.62 5.53
C TYR A 1146 3.05 16.85 5.04
N GLU A 1147 3.34 18.00 4.42
CA GLU A 1147 4.64 18.55 4.02
C GLU A 1147 5.76 18.58 5.10
N GLU A 1148 5.50 18.82 6.39
CA GLU A 1148 6.58 18.92 7.40
C GLU A 1148 7.30 17.57 7.61
N LEU A 1149 6.55 16.47 7.66
CA LEU A 1149 7.12 15.11 7.73
C LEU A 1149 7.99 14.81 6.50
N PHE A 1150 7.51 15.18 5.32
CA PHE A 1150 8.24 14.91 4.08
C PHE A 1150 9.44 15.84 3.93
N LEU A 1151 9.40 17.07 4.44
CA LEU A 1151 10.56 17.93 4.56
C LEU A 1151 11.62 17.30 5.47
N GLN A 1152 11.24 16.83 6.67
CA GLN A 1152 12.17 16.13 7.56
C GLN A 1152 12.75 14.87 6.89
N SER A 1153 11.90 14.10 6.19
CA SER A 1153 12.33 12.93 5.44
C SER A 1153 13.28 13.27 4.30
N LEU A 1154 13.08 14.41 3.63
CA LEU A 1154 13.93 14.90 2.56
C LEU A 1154 15.29 15.36 3.10
N GLU A 1155 15.32 16.04 4.24
CA GLU A 1155 16.54 16.44 4.95
C GLU A 1155 17.36 15.25 5.43
N GLN A 1156 16.68 14.20 5.87
CA GLN A 1156 17.27 12.90 6.21
C GLN A 1156 17.63 12.05 4.97
N ARG A 1157 17.45 12.59 3.75
CA ARG A 1157 17.70 11.89 2.48
C ARG A 1157 16.98 10.55 2.37
N ARG A 1158 15.71 10.49 2.78
CA ARG A 1158 14.86 9.30 2.70
C ARG A 1158 14.04 9.26 1.40
N ARG A 1159 13.75 8.04 0.93
CA ARG A 1159 13.12 7.75 -0.36
C ARG A 1159 11.74 8.39 -0.51
N GLU A 1160 10.94 8.35 0.55
CA GLU A 1160 9.61 8.94 0.61
C GLU A 1160 9.63 10.46 0.53
N GLY A 1161 10.61 11.13 1.14
CA GLY A 1161 10.78 12.58 1.02
C GLY A 1161 11.08 12.97 -0.42
N TYR A 1162 11.95 12.20 -1.08
CA TYR A 1162 12.26 12.39 -2.50
C TYR A 1162 11.04 12.17 -3.40
N LEU A 1163 10.31 11.04 -3.24
CA LEU A 1163 9.12 10.76 -4.05
C LEU A 1163 8.02 11.79 -3.85
N HIS A 1164 7.77 12.17 -2.60
CA HIS A 1164 6.79 13.19 -2.28
C HIS A 1164 7.11 14.48 -3.05
N LEU A 1165 8.35 14.95 -2.96
CA LEU A 1165 8.81 16.13 -3.68
C LEU A 1165 8.65 15.97 -5.20
N LYS A 1166 9.01 14.82 -5.77
CA LYS A 1166 8.90 14.56 -7.22
C LYS A 1166 7.47 14.50 -7.74
N LEU A 1167 6.52 14.03 -6.94
CA LEU A 1167 5.11 13.98 -7.34
C LEU A 1167 4.40 15.32 -7.09
N ALA A 1168 4.75 16.02 -6.02
CA ALA A 1168 4.19 17.33 -5.69
C ALA A 1168 4.70 18.42 -6.64
N GLU A 1169 6.03 18.47 -6.76
CA GLU A 1169 6.81 19.55 -7.33
C GLU A 1169 7.97 18.93 -8.14
N PRO A 1170 7.67 18.21 -9.24
CA PRO A 1170 8.66 17.47 -10.05
C PRO A 1170 9.89 18.32 -10.39
N ASP A 1171 9.60 19.59 -10.65
CA ASP A 1171 10.45 20.68 -11.10
C ASP A 1171 11.37 21.29 -10.04
N SER A 1172 11.15 20.99 -8.76
CA SER A 1172 12.01 21.40 -7.63
C SER A 1172 13.50 21.04 -7.82
N PHE A 1173 13.79 20.09 -8.70
CA PHE A 1173 15.15 19.67 -9.07
C PHE A 1173 16.05 20.77 -9.63
N ASP A 1174 15.46 21.68 -10.41
CA ASP A 1174 16.20 22.74 -11.10
C ASP A 1174 16.23 24.04 -10.28
N TYR A 1175 15.74 24.00 -9.04
CA TYR A 1175 15.79 25.13 -8.13
C TYR A 1175 17.23 25.62 -7.89
N ASN A 1176 17.43 26.94 -7.90
CA ASN A 1176 18.74 27.61 -7.77
C ASN A 1176 19.81 27.19 -8.80
N ARG A 1177 19.42 26.54 -9.91
CA ARG A 1177 20.35 26.11 -10.95
C ARG A 1177 20.14 26.91 -12.23
N SER A 1178 21.22 27.50 -12.74
CA SER A 1178 21.23 28.11 -14.07
C SER A 1178 21.43 27.02 -15.11
N ARG A 1179 20.34 26.42 -15.59
CA ARG A 1179 20.34 25.41 -16.66
C ARG A 1179 19.84 26.00 -17.97
N ALA A 1180 20.43 25.53 -19.07
CA ALA A 1180 19.93 25.82 -20.40
C ALA A 1180 18.51 25.22 -20.56
N TRP A 1181 17.72 25.77 -21.49
CA TRP A 1181 16.31 25.41 -21.64
C TRP A 1181 16.11 23.90 -21.90
N ASP A 1182 17.01 23.28 -22.67
CA ASP A 1182 17.10 21.86 -23.00
C ASP A 1182 17.45 20.98 -21.78
N GLU A 1183 18.27 21.46 -20.84
CA GLU A 1183 18.74 20.71 -19.67
C GLU A 1183 17.76 20.69 -18.49
N ARG A 1184 16.75 21.55 -18.51
CA ARG A 1184 15.71 21.58 -17.46
C ARG A 1184 14.86 20.31 -17.51
N LEU A 1185 14.57 19.77 -16.33
CA LEU A 1185 13.64 18.65 -16.12
C LEU A 1185 12.25 19.03 -16.65
N ARG A 1186 11.57 18.08 -17.28
CA ARG A 1186 10.26 18.30 -17.91
C ARG A 1186 9.22 17.25 -17.50
N MET A 1187 9.39 16.70 -16.29
CA MET A 1187 8.36 15.83 -15.74
C MET A 1187 7.11 16.69 -15.49
N PRO A 1188 5.97 16.35 -16.11
CA PRO A 1188 4.79 17.20 -15.99
C PRO A 1188 4.11 17.02 -14.64
N GLN A 1189 3.33 18.02 -14.24
CA GLN A 1189 2.56 17.98 -13.01
C GLN A 1189 1.22 17.27 -13.26
N PHE A 1190 1.06 16.09 -12.67
CA PHE A 1190 -0.18 15.34 -12.67
C PHE A 1190 -1.11 15.79 -11.54
N ASN A 1191 -2.42 15.62 -11.74
CA ASN A 1191 -3.41 15.65 -10.66
C ASN A 1191 -3.71 14.19 -10.31
N LEU A 1192 -3.28 13.73 -9.13
CA LEU A 1192 -3.38 12.33 -8.73
C LEU A 1192 -4.81 11.98 -8.28
N ALA A 1193 -5.50 12.94 -7.67
CA ALA A 1193 -6.91 12.89 -7.35
C ALA A 1193 -7.77 13.54 -8.44
N ARG A 1194 -9.04 13.10 -8.52
CA ARG A 1194 -10.03 13.60 -9.48
C ARG A 1194 -11.23 14.18 -8.76
N THR A 1195 -10.96 15.07 -7.82
CA THR A 1195 -11.99 15.73 -7.01
C THR A 1195 -12.83 16.62 -7.92
N ARG A 1196 -14.12 16.31 -8.05
CA ARG A 1196 -15.09 17.19 -8.70
C ARG A 1196 -15.81 18.04 -7.68
N ARG A 1197 -16.12 19.27 -8.09
CA ARG A 1197 -16.91 20.19 -7.28
C ARG A 1197 -18.33 19.67 -7.11
N ALA A 1198 -18.78 19.54 -5.87
CA ALA A 1198 -20.15 19.18 -5.58
C ALA A 1198 -21.09 20.38 -5.78
N LYS A 1199 -22.37 20.12 -6.07
CA LYS A 1199 -23.36 21.18 -6.32
C LYS A 1199 -23.57 22.02 -5.06
N GLY A 1200 -23.30 23.32 -5.14
CA GLY A 1200 -23.43 24.26 -4.01
C GLY A 1200 -22.23 24.25 -3.04
N GLU A 1201 -21.17 23.50 -3.34
CA GLU A 1201 -19.93 23.51 -2.57
C GLU A 1201 -19.15 24.83 -2.78
N SER A 1202 -18.77 25.47 -1.67
CA SER A 1202 -17.97 26.70 -1.72
C SER A 1202 -16.55 26.43 -2.23
N ASP A 1203 -15.91 27.45 -2.81
CA ASP A 1203 -14.53 27.33 -3.31
C ASP A 1203 -13.55 26.85 -2.24
N ALA A 1204 -13.70 27.34 -1.01
CA ALA A 1204 -12.85 26.95 0.10
C ALA A 1204 -13.05 25.49 0.52
N ALA A 1205 -14.31 25.02 0.57
CA ALA A 1205 -14.62 23.63 0.92
C ALA A 1205 -14.12 22.65 -0.15
N PHE A 1206 -14.36 22.98 -1.42
CA PHE A 1206 -13.86 22.20 -2.56
C PHE A 1206 -12.33 22.13 -2.55
N LYS A 1207 -11.66 23.27 -2.34
CA LYS A 1207 -10.20 23.32 -2.28
C LYS A 1207 -9.64 22.47 -1.14
N ALA A 1208 -10.17 22.59 0.08
CA ALA A 1208 -9.69 21.81 1.21
C ALA A 1208 -9.86 20.29 1.00
N ARG A 1209 -11.00 19.87 0.43
CA ARG A 1209 -11.25 18.46 0.07
C ARG A 1209 -10.32 17.99 -1.04
N SER A 1210 -10.17 18.79 -2.10
CA SER A 1210 -9.29 18.48 -3.23
C SER A 1210 -7.84 18.34 -2.79
N ASP A 1211 -7.33 19.25 -1.95
CA ASP A 1211 -5.97 19.21 -1.44
C ASP A 1211 -5.73 17.94 -0.58
N LYS A 1212 -6.74 17.52 0.21
CA LYS A 1212 -6.69 16.28 1.00
C LYS A 1212 -6.71 15.04 0.11
N GLU A 1213 -7.65 14.94 -0.81
CA GLU A 1213 -7.76 13.80 -1.74
C GLU A 1213 -6.48 13.68 -2.59
N GLU A 1214 -5.89 14.79 -3.02
CA GLU A 1214 -4.61 14.83 -3.74
C GLU A 1214 -3.46 14.30 -2.89
N ALA A 1215 -3.38 14.70 -1.62
CA ALA A 1215 -2.36 14.20 -0.71
C ALA A 1215 -2.48 12.68 -0.48
N GLU A 1216 -3.70 12.16 -0.31
CA GLU A 1216 -3.97 10.73 -0.17
C GLU A 1216 -3.62 9.96 -1.45
N ALA A 1217 -4.02 10.47 -2.62
CA ALA A 1217 -3.68 9.90 -3.91
C ALA A 1217 -2.17 9.87 -4.16
N ARG A 1218 -1.46 10.92 -3.75
CA ARG A 1218 0.01 10.98 -3.78
C ARG A 1218 0.64 9.90 -2.90
N GLU A 1219 0.18 9.72 -1.66
CA GLU A 1219 0.69 8.63 -0.83
C GLU A 1219 0.45 7.26 -1.44
N ALA A 1220 -0.72 7.05 -2.04
CA ALA A 1220 -1.05 5.80 -2.71
C ALA A 1220 -0.05 5.51 -3.86
N VAL A 1221 0.20 6.49 -4.74
CA VAL A 1221 1.21 6.35 -5.81
C VAL A 1221 2.61 6.12 -5.25
N MET A 1222 3.00 6.85 -4.20
CA MET A 1222 4.27 6.63 -3.52
C MET A 1222 4.39 5.21 -2.96
N THR A 1223 3.32 4.69 -2.36
CA THR A 1223 3.25 3.32 -1.82
C THR A 1223 3.48 2.29 -2.92
N PHE A 1224 2.84 2.47 -4.09
CA PHE A 1224 3.07 1.60 -5.24
C PHE A 1224 4.51 1.67 -5.74
N VAL A 1225 5.07 2.87 -5.92
CA VAL A 1225 6.45 3.05 -6.43
C VAL A 1225 7.50 2.52 -5.45
N LEU A 1226 7.30 2.71 -4.13
CA LEU A 1226 8.16 2.16 -3.08
C LEU A 1226 8.18 0.62 -3.11
N GLY A 1227 7.08 -0.02 -3.50
CA GLY A 1227 6.96 -1.47 -3.57
C GLY A 1227 7.62 -2.11 -4.79
N LEU A 1228 8.01 -1.33 -5.81
CA LEU A 1228 8.60 -1.85 -7.05
C LEU A 1228 10.03 -2.39 -6.79
N GLU A 1229 10.11 -3.58 -6.23
CA GLU A 1229 11.31 -4.35 -5.96
C GLU A 1229 11.37 -5.57 -6.90
N GLY A 1230 12.29 -5.60 -7.86
CA GLY A 1230 12.34 -6.64 -8.89
C GLY A 1230 13.11 -7.89 -8.50
N VAL A 1231 12.91 -8.45 -7.31
CA VAL A 1231 13.25 -9.86 -7.09
C VAL A 1231 12.06 -10.56 -6.43
N PRO A 1232 11.55 -11.64 -7.03
CA PRO A 1232 10.59 -12.50 -6.36
C PRO A 1232 11.32 -13.18 -5.21
N ILE A 1233 10.78 -13.09 -4.01
CA ILE A 1233 11.18 -13.99 -2.93
C ILE A 1233 10.61 -15.38 -3.33
N PRO A 1234 11.45 -16.42 -3.42
CA PRO A 1234 11.04 -17.74 -3.92
C PRO A 1234 9.82 -18.35 -3.23
#